data_AF-B6BL07-F1
#
_entry.id   AF-B6BL07-F1
#
_cell.length_a   1.000
_cell.length_b   1.000
_cell.length_c   1.000
_cell.angle_alpha   90.00
_cell.angle_beta   90.00
_cell.angle_gamma   90.00
#
_symmetry.space_group_name_H-M   'P 1'
#
loop_
_entity.id
_entity.type
_entity.pdbx_description
1 polymer ?
#
loop_
_entity_poly.entity_id
_entity_poly.type
_entity_poly.pdbx_seq_one_letter_code
_entity_poly.pdbx_strand_id
1 'polypeptide(L)'
;MINWLNKKVYLVLENKIWTTIILATITFIFAFIGFLQLSTDLSAMNIFKAFTNAVDIFGLDELDKTNISLEIARLFSYLTIFIGAAFLFVKDIIQKWIVKSIMTQNHSIVCGLGQNNRFYLDSEVILKEPGKIVIVEQDPTNPHIESYKAKGFGVIIGNILDKEFWNNMNIPELQNFIVSTGDDRRNIEVVTEFLDSCEKYTDDNFGINTKIYIHIESRDLNILFQQEVVQVKKELRIEIIPYSFYEDAAKQLLTTHSILGNKSELIHTNEPYDIAIVGSGELAKYIIYQICKIAHLPNQNELTIHCIDKEAEIFVQKLYKAFRYIDKVPNITIKPLTADSKSTEFYELPLWKEKNLTNVIVCQDEEKDNLDTAISLYDKTYLEEANEKTFKTKVLFAIFQEMTLSSKININKEQFREFYTFANANDICSKENLIDPKTDSIAQLVNYSYGDEYNPKEILDYDEKIVIKDRTGKKIEVTKRKAIEAKWFDTARMSDKESSRAQAMHLDIKLLALGLKKVQTTKPINTEELLKKNRIIFEKYLGNQILEGVLKDASKELDKFWANKPYQVKYFPTEYKTLFEKIVHSEHNRWNALHYLNGWVYEEFDGQNYDLKQKMKKIKHHNCLLTLEEFQTPDTQITLIYDVYSLLYIPNYLTNIGFEIVENN
;
A
#
# COMPACT_ATOMS: atom_id res chain seq x y z
N MET A 1 6.83 9.35 29.34
CA MET A 1 7.77 10.29 30.00
C MET A 1 8.80 10.83 29.01
N ILE A 2 9.46 9.98 28.22
CA ILE A 2 10.44 10.36 27.19
C ILE A 2 9.87 11.30 26.11
N ASN A 3 8.71 10.99 25.51
CA ASN A 3 8.04 11.88 24.54
C ASN A 3 7.64 13.25 25.12
N TRP A 4 7.40 13.34 26.43
CA TRP A 4 7.03 14.59 27.11
C TRP A 4 8.25 15.48 27.37
N LEU A 5 9.38 14.89 27.80
CA LEU A 5 10.65 15.61 27.90
C LEU A 5 11.15 16.06 26.53
N ASN A 6 11.05 15.21 25.50
CA ASN A 6 11.50 15.53 24.14
C ASN A 6 10.77 16.75 23.56
N LYS A 7 9.44 16.80 23.68
CA LYS A 7 8.66 17.95 23.22
C LYS A 7 9.07 19.24 23.92
N LYS A 8 9.31 19.21 25.24
CA LYS A 8 9.76 20.42 25.98
C LYS A 8 11.17 20.85 25.60
N VAL A 9 12.08 19.90 25.41
CA VAL A 9 13.46 20.21 25.03
C VAL A 9 13.52 20.77 23.60
N TYR A 10 12.74 20.19 22.66
CA TYR A 10 12.62 20.74 21.30
C TYR A 10 11.95 22.12 21.28
N LEU A 11 10.96 22.37 22.13
CA LEU A 11 10.30 23.67 22.25
C LEU A 11 11.25 24.76 22.79
N VAL A 12 12.17 24.40 23.69
CA VAL A 12 13.26 25.30 24.13
C VAL A 12 14.28 25.53 23.01
N LEU A 13 14.61 24.50 22.22
CA LEU A 13 15.51 24.62 21.06
C LEU A 13 14.93 25.45 19.92
N GLU A 14 13.62 25.36 19.66
CA GLU A 14 12.91 26.22 18.70
C GLU A 14 12.95 27.70 19.13
N ASN A 15 12.90 27.95 20.44
CA ASN A 15 12.99 29.28 21.04
C ASN A 15 14.40 29.65 21.50
N LYS A 16 15.45 29.00 20.97
CA LYS A 16 16.85 29.23 21.38
C LYS A 16 17.26 30.70 21.23
N ILE A 17 16.82 31.35 20.15
CA ILE A 17 17.13 32.75 19.85
C ILE A 17 16.54 33.65 20.96
N TRP A 18 15.25 33.47 21.28
CA TRP A 18 14.59 34.22 22.34
C TRP A 18 15.20 33.97 23.71
N THR A 19 15.55 32.72 24.02
CA THR A 19 16.20 32.35 25.29
C THR A 19 17.55 33.04 25.43
N THR A 20 18.39 33.02 24.39
CA THR A 20 19.69 33.71 24.38
C THR A 20 19.51 35.23 24.45
N ILE A 21 18.53 35.81 23.74
CA ILE A 21 18.24 37.25 23.79
C ILE A 21 17.80 37.69 25.18
N ILE A 22 16.93 36.93 25.86
CA ILE A 22 16.48 37.26 27.22
C ILE A 22 17.68 37.28 28.18
N LEU A 23 18.53 36.26 28.13
CA LEU A 23 19.71 36.19 29.00
C LEU A 23 20.72 37.29 28.70
N ALA A 24 20.94 37.60 27.42
CA ALA A 24 21.78 38.73 27.00
C ALA A 24 21.19 40.08 27.46
N THR A 25 19.87 40.25 27.40
CA THR A 25 19.20 41.48 27.84
C THR A 25 19.31 41.65 29.36
N ILE A 26 19.11 40.57 30.13
CA ILE A 26 19.29 40.57 31.59
C ILE A 26 20.74 40.95 31.93
N THR A 27 21.71 40.29 31.27
CA THR A 27 23.14 40.59 31.42
C THR A 27 23.43 42.06 31.19
N PHE A 28 22.95 42.61 30.08
CA PHE A 28 23.16 44.00 29.69
C PHE A 28 22.54 44.98 30.68
N ILE A 29 21.29 44.75 31.13
CA ILE A 29 20.60 45.63 32.08
C ILE A 29 21.36 45.68 33.41
N PHE A 30 21.74 44.52 33.96
CA PHE A 30 22.47 44.47 35.23
C PHE A 30 23.89 45.04 35.10
N ALA A 31 24.56 44.83 33.96
CA ALA A 31 25.87 45.41 33.70
C ALA A 31 25.78 46.94 33.60
N PHE A 32 24.81 47.45 32.85
CA PHE A 32 24.59 48.88 32.67
C PHE A 32 24.26 49.59 33.99
N ILE A 33 23.34 49.03 34.79
CA ILE A 33 23.03 49.53 36.14
C ILE A 33 24.28 49.47 37.03
N GLY A 34 25.03 48.38 36.97
CA GLY A 34 26.25 48.19 37.75
C GLY A 34 27.33 49.22 37.44
N PHE A 35 27.58 49.53 36.16
CA PHE A 35 28.54 50.55 35.77
C PHE A 35 28.06 51.97 36.07
N LEU A 36 26.75 52.25 35.96
CA LEU A 36 26.18 53.53 36.40
C LEU A 36 26.35 53.72 37.91
N GLN A 37 26.18 52.67 38.73
CA GLN A 37 26.40 52.72 40.17
C GLN A 37 27.86 53.00 40.57
N LEU A 38 28.82 52.70 39.68
CA LEU A 38 30.24 52.99 39.89
C LEU A 38 30.68 54.35 39.32
N SER A 39 29.80 55.02 38.56
CA SER A 39 30.07 56.33 37.97
C SER A 39 29.95 57.44 39.03
N THR A 40 30.81 58.46 38.94
CA THR A 40 30.85 59.58 39.90
C THR A 40 29.75 60.61 39.65
N ASP A 41 29.18 60.64 38.43
CA ASP A 41 28.05 61.49 38.03
C ASP A 41 27.29 60.86 36.83
N LEU A 42 26.08 61.38 36.54
CA LEU A 42 25.27 60.98 35.39
C LEU A 42 25.54 61.84 34.13
N SER A 43 26.79 62.25 33.90
CA SER A 43 27.14 62.93 32.65
C SER A 43 26.93 62.02 31.44
N ALA A 44 26.61 62.61 30.28
CA ALA A 44 26.41 61.86 29.03
C ALA A 44 27.62 60.98 28.67
N MET A 45 28.83 61.44 29.01
CA MET A 45 30.08 60.69 28.84
C MET A 45 30.10 59.41 29.69
N ASN A 46 29.69 59.51 30.96
CA ASN A 46 29.68 58.37 31.88
C ASN A 46 28.55 57.37 31.57
N ILE A 47 27.40 57.85 31.10
CA ILE A 47 26.32 57.00 30.59
C ILE A 47 26.78 56.21 29.36
N PHE A 48 27.46 56.88 28.42
CA PHE A 48 28.01 56.21 27.24
C PHE A 48 29.08 55.19 27.63
N LYS A 49 29.96 55.51 28.58
CA LYS A 49 30.98 54.58 29.10
C LYS A 49 30.36 53.38 29.82
N ALA A 50 29.29 53.57 30.59
CA ALA A 50 28.55 52.48 31.22
C ALA A 50 27.90 51.57 30.18
N PHE A 51 27.40 52.13 29.08
CA PHE A 51 26.86 51.37 27.96
C PHE A 51 27.93 50.52 27.28
N THR A 52 29.08 51.10 26.92
CA THR A 52 30.17 50.35 26.27
C THR A 52 30.71 49.25 27.17
N ASN A 53 30.95 49.55 28.44
CA ASN A 53 31.42 48.56 29.41
C ASN A 53 30.40 47.43 29.64
N ALA A 54 29.10 47.73 29.55
CA ALA A 54 28.05 46.71 29.63
C ALA A 54 28.04 45.75 28.44
N VAL A 55 28.56 46.17 27.29
CA VAL A 55 28.80 45.28 26.13
C VAL A 55 30.08 44.47 26.35
N ASP A 56 31.13 45.09 26.87
CA ASP A 56 32.43 44.43 27.11
C ASP A 56 32.33 43.25 28.11
N ILE A 57 31.32 43.24 28.99
CA ILE A 57 31.10 42.14 29.95
C ILE A 57 30.85 40.77 29.29
N PHE A 58 30.43 40.76 28.02
CA PHE A 58 30.31 39.53 27.22
C PHE A 58 31.67 39.00 26.72
N GLY A 59 32.71 39.85 26.72
CA GLY A 59 34.10 39.46 26.45
C GLY A 59 34.77 38.70 27.59
N LEU A 60 34.10 38.59 28.75
CA LEU A 60 34.58 37.93 29.96
C LEU A 60 35.82 38.57 30.59
N ASP A 61 36.06 39.85 30.31
CA ASP A 61 37.17 40.62 30.86
C ASP A 61 37.11 40.73 32.39
N GLU A 62 38.27 40.83 33.03
CA GLU A 62 38.35 41.08 34.47
C GLU A 62 37.89 42.51 34.81
N LEU A 63 37.04 42.62 35.82
CA LEU A 63 36.52 43.90 36.31
C LEU A 63 37.40 44.42 37.45
N ASP A 64 38.02 45.59 37.27
CA ASP A 64 38.84 46.25 38.29
C ASP A 64 38.06 46.63 39.57
N LYS A 65 36.75 46.90 39.44
CA LYS A 65 35.84 47.23 40.52
C LYS A 65 34.50 46.56 40.29
N THR A 66 33.89 46.03 41.35
CA THR A 66 32.66 45.24 41.29
C THR A 66 31.58 45.75 42.25
N ASN A 67 30.33 45.38 41.97
CA ASN A 67 29.18 45.49 42.84
C ASN A 67 28.22 44.32 42.56
N ILE A 68 27.17 44.16 43.37
CA ILE A 68 26.22 43.04 43.24
C ILE A 68 25.61 42.97 41.83
N SER A 69 25.30 44.11 41.21
CA SER A 69 24.74 44.17 39.86
C SER A 69 25.73 43.62 38.81
N LEU A 70 27.02 43.94 38.93
CA LEU A 70 28.08 43.45 38.04
C LEU A 70 28.36 41.95 38.25
N GLU A 71 28.32 41.44 39.49
CA GLU A 71 28.46 40.00 39.74
C GLU A 71 27.28 39.20 39.15
N ILE A 72 26.05 39.71 39.28
CA ILE A 72 24.87 39.12 38.63
C ILE A 72 25.06 39.14 37.11
N ALA A 73 25.47 40.28 36.54
CA ALA A 73 25.70 40.38 35.10
C ALA A 73 26.79 39.41 34.62
N ARG A 74 27.89 39.25 35.37
CA ARG A 74 28.97 38.29 35.06
C ARG A 74 28.48 36.84 35.10
N LEU A 75 27.64 36.47 36.07
CA LEU A 75 27.01 35.14 36.11
C LEU A 75 26.12 34.89 34.88
N PHE A 76 25.28 35.87 34.52
CA PHE A 76 24.41 35.75 33.35
C PHE A 76 25.18 35.81 32.03
N SER A 77 26.32 36.50 31.95
CA SER A 77 27.17 36.49 30.76
C SER A 77 27.80 35.11 30.54
N TYR A 78 28.32 34.47 31.60
CA TYR A 78 28.76 33.07 31.55
C TYR A 78 27.63 32.13 31.13
N LEU A 79 26.44 32.30 31.70
CA LEU A 79 25.28 31.48 31.35
C LEU A 79 24.84 31.69 29.89
N THR A 80 24.90 32.92 29.38
CA THR A 80 24.54 33.26 28.00
C THR A 80 25.49 32.60 27.00
N ILE A 81 26.81 32.69 27.24
CA ILE A 81 27.83 32.06 26.38
C ILE A 81 27.73 30.54 26.48
N PHE A 82 27.59 30.00 27.69
CA PHE A 82 27.45 28.56 27.91
C PHE A 82 26.21 28.00 27.23
N ILE A 83 25.03 28.61 27.40
CA ILE A 83 23.78 28.16 26.77
C ILE A 83 23.85 28.34 25.25
N GLY A 84 24.42 29.44 24.77
CA GLY A 84 24.63 29.67 23.33
C GLY A 84 25.50 28.58 22.70
N ALA A 85 26.63 28.24 23.33
CA ALA A 85 27.50 27.15 22.89
C ALA A 85 26.83 25.77 23.05
N ALA A 86 26.15 25.52 24.17
CA ALA A 86 25.44 24.27 24.42
C ALA A 86 24.36 24.01 23.35
N PHE A 87 23.62 25.04 22.92
CA PHE A 87 22.62 24.90 21.86
C PHE A 87 23.18 24.43 20.51
N LEU A 88 24.48 24.63 20.24
CA LEU A 88 25.13 24.10 19.03
C LEU A 88 25.25 22.57 19.07
N PHE A 89 25.50 21.99 20.25
CA PHE A 89 25.77 20.55 20.41
C PHE A 89 24.59 19.75 20.96
N VAL A 90 23.68 20.41 21.68
CA VAL A 90 22.55 19.77 22.35
C VAL A 90 21.63 19.04 21.36
N LYS A 91 21.43 19.59 20.15
CA LYS A 91 20.61 18.95 19.11
C LYS A 91 21.12 17.55 18.74
N ASP A 92 22.42 17.42 18.51
CA ASP A 92 23.03 16.14 18.10
C ASP A 92 23.08 15.15 19.26
N ILE A 93 23.31 15.62 20.48
CA ILE A 93 23.26 14.79 21.69
C ILE A 93 21.86 14.23 21.89
N ILE A 94 20.83 15.06 21.77
CA ILE A 94 19.42 14.63 21.89
C ILE A 94 19.10 13.61 20.82
N GLN A 95 19.50 13.84 19.57
CA GLN A 95 19.22 12.91 18.48
C GLN A 95 19.89 11.56 18.69
N LYS A 96 21.17 11.52 19.09
CA LYS A 96 21.84 10.27 19.47
C LYS A 96 21.12 9.55 20.61
N TRP A 97 20.63 10.29 21.60
CA TRP A 97 19.87 9.72 22.71
C TRP A 97 18.50 9.18 22.27
N ILE A 98 17.77 9.91 21.42
CA ILE A 98 16.50 9.46 20.84
C ILE A 98 16.70 8.18 20.05
N VAL A 99 17.67 8.17 19.12
CA VAL A 99 18.00 7.00 18.30
C VAL A 99 18.31 5.79 19.19
N LYS A 100 19.19 5.96 20.19
CA LYS A 100 19.53 4.89 21.14
C LYS A 100 18.31 4.40 21.92
N SER A 101 17.46 5.31 22.39
CA SER A 101 16.23 4.97 23.11
C SER A 101 15.22 4.22 22.24
N ILE A 102 15.14 4.53 20.95
CA ILE A 102 14.28 3.81 20.00
C ILE A 102 14.83 2.40 19.76
N MET A 103 16.15 2.26 19.62
CA MET A 103 16.80 0.96 19.34
C MET A 103 16.77 -0.04 20.50
N THR A 104 16.46 0.40 21.74
CA THR A 104 16.32 -0.52 22.90
C THR A 104 14.95 -1.21 22.99
N GLN A 105 14.04 -0.93 22.06
CA GLN A 105 12.70 -1.50 21.98
C GLN A 105 12.43 -1.97 20.54
N ASN A 106 11.30 -2.64 20.34
CA ASN A 106 10.77 -2.90 19.00
C ASN A 106 10.67 -1.59 18.22
N HIS A 107 11.34 -1.53 17.08
CA HIS A 107 11.45 -0.31 16.29
C HIS A 107 11.32 -0.59 14.80
N SER A 108 11.19 0.49 14.03
CA SER A 108 11.20 0.43 12.57
C SER A 108 12.31 1.34 12.02
N ILE A 109 12.87 0.95 10.88
CA ILE A 109 13.85 1.74 10.14
C ILE A 109 13.22 2.18 8.82
N VAL A 110 13.38 3.45 8.46
CA VAL A 110 12.98 4.02 7.17
C VAL A 110 14.21 4.55 6.45
N CYS A 111 14.51 4.00 5.28
CA CYS A 111 15.66 4.39 4.47
C CYS A 111 15.30 5.48 3.45
N GLY A 112 15.78 6.71 3.72
CA GLY A 112 15.62 7.91 2.91
C GLY A 112 14.44 8.80 3.32
N LEU A 113 14.52 10.10 3.00
CA LEU A 113 13.46 11.09 3.14
C LEU A 113 12.85 11.48 1.79
N GLY A 114 12.78 10.53 0.87
CA GLY A 114 12.05 10.65 -0.39
C GLY A 114 10.54 10.85 -0.17
N GLN A 115 9.83 11.24 -1.23
CA GLN A 115 8.40 11.59 -1.16
C GLN A 115 7.52 10.48 -0.54
N ASN A 116 7.65 9.23 -1.01
CA ASN A 116 6.85 8.10 -0.51
C ASN A 116 7.06 7.85 0.99
N ASN A 117 8.32 7.86 1.44
CA ASN A 117 8.64 7.71 2.86
C ASN A 117 8.08 8.86 3.70
N ARG A 118 8.06 10.09 3.17
CA ARG A 118 7.48 11.23 3.90
C ARG A 118 6.00 11.08 4.14
N PHE A 119 5.23 10.57 3.16
CA PHE A 119 3.81 10.26 3.36
C PHE A 119 3.58 9.19 4.42
N TYR A 120 4.37 8.12 4.39
CA TYR A 120 4.36 7.10 5.44
C TYR A 120 4.66 7.70 6.82
N LEU A 121 5.75 8.44 6.95
CA LEU A 121 6.18 9.07 8.21
C LEU A 121 5.13 10.08 8.73
N ASP A 122 4.50 10.85 7.85
CA ASP A 122 3.47 11.81 8.25
C ASP A 122 2.20 11.09 8.76
N SER A 123 1.85 9.93 8.19
CA SER A 123 0.76 9.09 8.73
C SER A 123 1.05 8.56 10.15
N GLU A 124 2.30 8.20 10.44
CA GLU A 124 2.74 7.76 11.78
C GLU A 124 2.68 8.89 12.83
N VAL A 125 2.90 10.15 12.41
CA VAL A 125 2.73 11.32 13.28
C VAL A 125 1.27 11.51 13.67
N ILE A 126 0.35 11.36 12.72
CA ILE A 126 -1.10 11.48 12.95
C ILE A 126 -1.56 10.41 13.96
N LEU A 127 -1.03 9.19 13.84
CA LEU A 127 -1.29 8.07 14.74
C LEU A 127 -0.54 8.15 16.09
N LYS A 128 0.28 9.21 16.30
CA LYS A 128 1.05 9.48 17.53
C LYS A 128 2.09 8.42 17.88
N GLU A 129 2.66 7.72 16.89
CA GLU A 129 3.70 6.69 17.09
C GLU A 129 5.13 7.05 16.58
N PRO A 130 5.59 8.32 16.47
CA PRO A 130 6.90 8.61 15.88
C PRO A 130 8.08 8.09 16.73
N GLY A 131 7.87 7.84 18.03
CA GLY A 131 8.91 7.42 18.98
C GLY A 131 9.35 5.96 18.88
N LYS A 132 9.07 5.28 17.76
CA LYS A 132 9.53 3.91 17.44
C LYS A 132 10.29 3.85 16.11
N ILE A 133 10.50 4.97 15.43
CA ILE A 133 10.99 5.00 14.06
C ILE A 133 12.33 5.72 13.97
N VAL A 134 13.30 5.06 13.34
CA VAL A 134 14.59 5.64 12.97
C VAL A 134 14.64 5.86 11.46
N ILE A 135 14.93 7.10 11.06
CA ILE A 135 15.12 7.49 9.67
C ILE A 135 16.61 7.48 9.36
N VAL A 136 17.00 6.88 8.26
CA VAL A 136 18.37 6.88 7.76
C VAL A 136 18.40 7.71 6.49
N GLU A 137 19.07 8.86 6.52
CA GLU A 137 19.18 9.77 5.38
C GLU A 137 20.66 9.92 4.98
N GLN A 138 20.95 9.74 3.71
CA GLN A 138 22.31 9.84 3.19
C GLN A 138 22.71 11.31 2.97
N ASP A 139 21.80 12.15 2.49
CA ASP A 139 22.06 13.56 2.21
C ASP A 139 21.93 14.41 3.49
N PRO A 140 23.04 14.89 4.08
CA PRO A 140 23.00 15.73 5.29
C PRO A 140 22.27 17.06 5.08
N THR A 141 22.08 17.49 3.82
CA THR A 141 21.47 18.77 3.45
C THR A 141 19.97 18.66 3.15
N ASN A 142 19.39 17.47 3.24
CA ASN A 142 17.97 17.27 2.95
C ASN A 142 17.11 18.20 3.84
N PRO A 143 16.25 19.06 3.23
CA PRO A 143 15.53 20.11 3.95
C PRO A 143 14.51 19.57 4.95
N HIS A 144 14.16 18.28 4.87
CA HIS A 144 13.15 17.67 5.73
C HIS A 144 13.71 17.11 7.05
N ILE A 145 15.04 16.98 7.19
CA ILE A 145 15.68 16.37 8.37
C ILE A 145 15.22 17.03 9.67
N GLU A 146 15.35 18.36 9.77
CA GLU A 146 15.06 19.08 11.01
C GLU A 146 13.56 19.02 11.35
N SER A 147 12.68 19.02 10.34
CA SER A 147 11.23 18.86 10.52
C SER A 147 10.88 17.50 11.16
N TYR A 148 11.46 16.40 10.68
CA TYR A 148 11.18 15.07 11.25
C TYR A 148 11.86 14.88 12.62
N LYS A 149 13.05 15.43 12.86
CA LYS A 149 13.64 15.48 14.21
C LYS A 149 12.72 16.16 15.21
N ALA A 150 12.13 17.31 14.85
CA ALA A 150 11.19 18.04 15.71
C ALA A 150 9.87 17.29 15.95
N LYS A 151 9.42 16.46 14.99
CA LYS A 151 8.28 15.55 15.13
C LYS A 151 8.56 14.35 16.06
N GLY A 152 9.81 14.15 16.48
CA GLY A 152 10.20 13.13 17.47
C GLY A 152 10.79 11.84 16.89
N PHE A 153 11.08 11.81 15.59
CA PHE A 153 11.79 10.70 14.95
C PHE A 153 13.27 10.69 15.35
N GLY A 154 13.86 9.51 15.45
CA GLY A 154 15.32 9.38 15.45
C GLY A 154 15.84 9.53 14.03
N VAL A 155 16.86 10.36 13.81
CA VAL A 155 17.46 10.53 12.48
C VAL A 155 18.95 10.24 12.52
N ILE A 156 19.39 9.33 11.64
CA ILE A 156 20.80 9.00 11.42
C ILE A 156 21.18 9.52 10.04
N ILE A 157 22.21 10.37 10.01
CA ILE A 157 22.81 10.82 8.76
C ILE A 157 23.94 9.86 8.40
N GLY A 158 23.82 9.17 7.29
CA GLY A 158 24.79 8.17 6.86
C GLY A 158 24.29 7.31 5.70
N ASN A 159 25.21 6.57 5.09
CA ASN A 159 24.88 5.65 4.02
C ASN A 159 24.56 4.28 4.60
N ILE A 160 23.35 3.79 4.36
CA ILE A 160 22.88 2.50 4.89
C ILE A 160 23.62 1.29 4.28
N LEU A 161 24.30 1.49 3.15
CA LEU A 161 25.13 0.48 2.48
C LEU A 161 26.52 0.32 3.14
N ASP A 162 26.86 1.16 4.11
CA ASP A 162 28.13 1.04 4.81
C ASP A 162 28.07 -0.15 5.77
N LYS A 163 29.00 -1.12 5.65
CA LYS A 163 29.01 -2.34 6.47
C LYS A 163 28.99 -2.10 7.98
N GLU A 164 29.58 -1.00 8.44
CA GLU A 164 29.58 -0.63 9.86
C GLU A 164 28.22 -0.15 10.35
N PHE A 165 27.32 0.31 9.47
CA PHE A 165 25.99 0.76 9.82
C PHE A 165 25.21 -0.34 10.56
N TRP A 166 25.09 -1.51 9.94
CA TRP A 166 24.33 -2.64 10.49
C TRP A 166 24.94 -3.25 11.75
N ASN A 167 26.25 -3.07 11.97
CA ASN A 167 26.89 -3.47 13.22
C ASN A 167 26.46 -2.62 14.43
N ASN A 168 26.00 -1.40 14.19
CA ASN A 168 25.51 -0.49 15.21
C ASN A 168 23.98 -0.54 15.39
N MET A 169 23.28 -1.35 14.59
CA MET A 169 21.82 -1.51 14.66
C MET A 169 21.43 -2.71 15.53
N ASN A 170 20.33 -2.58 16.26
CA ASN A 170 19.74 -3.69 17.02
C ASN A 170 18.79 -4.52 16.12
N ILE A 171 19.36 -5.26 15.16
CA ILE A 171 18.60 -6.06 14.18
C ILE A 171 17.58 -7.02 14.85
N PRO A 172 17.88 -7.71 15.98
CA PRO A 172 16.90 -8.60 16.62
C PRO A 172 15.59 -7.93 17.05
N GLU A 173 15.60 -6.64 17.39
CA GLU A 173 14.40 -5.87 17.78
C GLU A 173 13.78 -5.08 16.60
N LEU A 174 14.30 -5.26 15.38
CA LEU A 174 13.79 -4.59 14.20
C LEU A 174 12.50 -5.25 13.74
N GLN A 175 11.38 -4.53 13.86
CA GLN A 175 10.07 -5.02 13.45
C GLN A 175 9.81 -4.76 11.96
N ASN A 176 10.01 -3.52 11.51
CA ASN A 176 9.77 -3.14 10.11
C ASN A 176 10.98 -2.41 9.52
N PHE A 177 11.31 -2.72 8.28
CA PHE A 177 12.31 -2.03 7.50
C PHE A 177 11.69 -1.52 6.19
N ILE A 178 11.55 -0.21 6.05
CA ILE A 178 10.92 0.43 4.90
C ILE A 178 12.01 1.05 4.02
N VAL A 179 12.04 0.66 2.75
CA VAL A 179 13.05 1.07 1.77
C VAL A 179 12.37 1.72 0.57
N SER A 180 12.55 3.04 0.43
CA SER A 180 12.10 3.81 -0.73
C SER A 180 13.03 4.99 -0.97
N THR A 181 14.05 4.77 -1.79
CA THR A 181 15.09 5.77 -2.11
C THR A 181 14.84 6.52 -3.42
N GLY A 182 13.75 6.19 -4.13
CA GLY A 182 13.45 6.71 -5.47
C GLY A 182 14.15 5.97 -6.61
N ASP A 183 15.00 4.99 -6.32
CA ASP A 183 15.68 4.13 -7.30
C ASP A 183 15.52 2.65 -6.92
N ASP A 184 14.88 1.88 -7.79
CA ASP A 184 14.62 0.44 -7.59
C ASP A 184 15.90 -0.37 -7.38
N ARG A 185 16.98 -0.05 -8.12
CA ARG A 185 18.26 -0.78 -8.01
C ARG A 185 18.90 -0.51 -6.65
N ARG A 186 18.89 0.75 -6.22
CA ARG A 186 19.37 1.13 -4.88
C ARG A 186 18.53 0.48 -3.79
N ASN A 187 17.21 0.43 -3.94
CA ASN A 187 16.33 -0.25 -2.98
C ASN A 187 16.69 -1.74 -2.85
N ILE A 188 16.92 -2.42 -3.97
CA ILE A 188 17.32 -3.83 -3.99
C ILE A 188 18.70 -4.03 -3.34
N GLU A 189 19.67 -3.16 -3.62
CA GLU A 189 21.00 -3.20 -3.02
C GLU A 189 20.95 -3.02 -1.50
N VAL A 190 20.17 -2.05 -1.01
CA VAL A 190 19.95 -1.80 0.43
C VAL A 190 19.36 -3.01 1.13
N VAL A 191 18.34 -3.64 0.54
CA VAL A 191 17.76 -4.85 1.12
C VAL A 191 18.74 -6.02 1.07
N THR A 192 19.54 -6.15 0.01
CA THR A 192 20.53 -7.22 -0.10
C THR A 192 21.60 -7.12 0.99
N GLU A 193 22.16 -5.91 1.21
CA GLU A 193 23.14 -5.67 2.29
C GLU A 193 22.55 -5.92 3.69
N PHE A 194 21.27 -5.58 3.90
CA PHE A 194 20.57 -5.91 5.14
C PHE A 194 20.45 -7.43 5.35
N LEU A 195 20.06 -8.19 4.30
CA LEU A 195 19.94 -9.64 4.37
C LEU A 195 21.29 -10.30 4.64
N ASP A 196 22.37 -9.83 4.01
CA ASP A 196 23.73 -10.32 4.26
C ASP A 196 24.16 -10.04 5.72
N SER A 197 23.81 -8.85 6.25
CA SER A 197 24.05 -8.50 7.65
C SER A 197 23.26 -9.34 8.64
N CYS A 198 22.18 -9.99 8.19
CA CYS A 198 21.34 -10.86 9.01
C CYS A 198 21.90 -12.29 9.14
N GLU A 199 22.80 -12.74 8.26
CA GLU A 199 23.34 -14.11 8.27
C GLU A 199 24.02 -14.48 9.59
N LYS A 200 24.63 -13.51 10.29
CA LYS A 200 25.27 -13.75 11.60
C LYS A 200 24.30 -14.12 12.73
N TYR A 201 22.99 -14.06 12.50
CA TYR A 201 21.96 -14.36 13.51
C TYR A 201 21.24 -15.69 13.25
N THR A 202 21.63 -16.48 12.24
CA THR A 202 20.90 -17.69 11.83
C THR A 202 21.17 -18.93 12.68
N ASP A 203 22.29 -18.97 13.42
CA ASP A 203 22.78 -20.19 14.09
C ASP A 203 22.04 -20.53 15.42
N ASP A 204 21.33 -19.57 16.03
CA ASP A 204 20.86 -19.68 17.43
C ASP A 204 19.34 -19.92 17.62
N ASN A 205 18.62 -20.53 16.66
CA ASN A 205 17.15 -20.69 16.68
C ASN A 205 16.34 -19.37 16.71
N PHE A 206 17.00 -18.21 16.69
CA PHE A 206 16.36 -16.90 16.57
C PHE A 206 16.06 -16.60 15.10
N GLY A 207 14.81 -16.82 14.69
CA GLY A 207 14.32 -16.22 13.45
C GLY A 207 14.20 -14.71 13.65
N ILE A 208 14.74 -13.91 12.74
CA ILE A 208 14.53 -12.47 12.71
C ILE A 208 13.08 -12.24 12.26
N ASN A 209 12.24 -11.70 13.15
CA ASN A 209 10.83 -11.40 12.85
C ASN A 209 10.68 -9.99 12.23
N THR A 210 11.53 -9.66 11.27
CA THR A 210 11.50 -8.38 10.55
C THR A 210 10.67 -8.50 9.29
N LYS A 211 9.83 -7.49 9.05
CA LYS A 211 9.15 -7.27 7.77
C LYS A 211 9.86 -6.18 6.98
N ILE A 212 10.22 -6.47 5.73
CA ILE A 212 10.84 -5.52 4.81
C ILE A 212 9.79 -5.09 3.80
N TYR A 213 9.55 -3.78 3.73
CA TYR A 213 8.71 -3.14 2.73
C TYR A 213 9.62 -2.44 1.72
N ILE A 214 9.72 -2.97 0.51
CA ILE A 214 10.63 -2.49 -0.52
C ILE A 214 9.86 -1.90 -1.70
N HIS A 215 10.14 -0.65 -2.04
CA HIS A 215 9.57 -0.03 -3.23
C HIS A 215 10.28 -0.55 -4.48
N ILE A 216 9.54 -1.15 -5.41
CA ILE A 216 10.04 -1.56 -6.73
C ILE A 216 8.95 -1.24 -7.76
N GLU A 217 9.17 -0.23 -8.59
CA GLU A 217 8.22 0.16 -9.63
C GLU A 217 8.33 -0.75 -10.88
N SER A 218 9.56 -1.15 -11.21
CA SER A 218 9.84 -2.03 -12.33
C SER A 218 9.44 -3.48 -12.02
N ARG A 219 8.40 -3.93 -12.70
CA ARG A 219 7.92 -5.32 -12.68
C ARG A 219 9.03 -6.33 -13.01
N ASP A 220 9.88 -6.05 -13.99
CA ASP A 220 10.96 -6.95 -14.40
C ASP A 220 12.03 -7.07 -13.30
N LEU A 221 12.39 -5.95 -12.65
CA LEU A 221 13.31 -5.96 -11.52
C LEU A 221 12.71 -6.68 -10.32
N ASN A 222 11.40 -6.50 -10.05
CA ASN A 222 10.72 -7.21 -8.96
C ASN A 222 10.75 -8.73 -9.21
N ILE A 223 10.49 -9.20 -10.44
CA ILE A 223 10.59 -10.62 -10.78
C ILE A 223 12.00 -11.14 -10.50
N LEU A 224 13.03 -10.44 -10.98
CA LEU A 224 14.43 -10.82 -10.76
C LEU A 224 14.77 -10.86 -9.26
N PHE A 225 14.41 -9.81 -8.52
CA PHE A 225 14.64 -9.70 -7.08
C PHE A 225 14.00 -10.87 -6.32
N GLN A 226 12.76 -11.24 -6.66
CA GLN A 226 12.05 -12.34 -6.03
C GLN A 226 12.69 -13.71 -6.32
N GLN A 227 13.25 -13.89 -7.52
CA GLN A 227 13.89 -15.14 -7.93
C GLN A 227 15.31 -15.29 -7.38
N GLU A 228 16.11 -14.23 -7.45
CA GLU A 228 17.55 -14.30 -7.18
C GLU A 228 17.92 -13.90 -5.74
N VAL A 229 17.11 -13.08 -5.07
CA VAL A 229 17.41 -12.60 -3.71
C VAL A 229 16.48 -13.26 -2.69
N VAL A 230 15.17 -13.07 -2.84
CA VAL A 230 14.19 -13.52 -1.84
C VAL A 230 14.17 -15.05 -1.70
N GLN A 231 14.20 -15.78 -2.82
CA GLN A 231 14.21 -17.26 -2.77
C GLN A 231 15.51 -17.82 -2.23
N VAL A 232 16.65 -17.21 -2.53
CA VAL A 232 17.98 -17.67 -2.08
C VAL A 232 18.14 -17.46 -0.58
N LYS A 233 17.68 -16.33 -0.04
CA LYS A 233 17.81 -15.98 1.39
C LYS A 233 16.63 -16.44 2.25
N LYS A 234 15.87 -17.45 1.79
CA LYS A 234 14.67 -17.95 2.48
C LYS A 234 14.94 -18.47 3.90
N GLU A 235 16.17 -18.84 4.21
CA GLU A 235 16.58 -19.36 5.53
C GLU A 235 16.51 -18.30 6.65
N LEU A 236 16.62 -17.01 6.31
CA LEU A 236 16.64 -15.90 7.27
C LEU A 236 15.30 -15.66 8.01
N ARG A 237 14.20 -16.28 7.55
CA ARG A 237 12.84 -16.14 8.11
C ARG A 237 12.32 -14.68 8.12
N ILE A 238 12.87 -13.84 7.25
CA ILE A 238 12.46 -12.45 7.05
C ILE A 238 11.34 -12.38 6.00
N GLU A 239 10.34 -11.55 6.27
CA GLU A 239 9.22 -11.30 5.38
C GLU A 239 9.58 -10.14 4.44
N ILE A 240 9.52 -10.34 3.12
CA ILE A 240 9.84 -9.30 2.12
C ILE A 240 8.61 -9.01 1.28
N ILE A 241 8.19 -7.75 1.29
CA ILE A 241 6.94 -7.25 0.69
C ILE A 241 7.31 -6.17 -0.32
N PRO A 242 7.40 -6.51 -1.61
CA PRO A 242 7.55 -5.50 -2.65
C PRO A 242 6.24 -4.73 -2.81
N TYR A 243 6.34 -3.43 -3.04
CA TYR A 243 5.20 -2.57 -3.38
C TYR A 243 5.57 -1.60 -4.50
N SER A 244 4.57 -1.16 -5.25
CA SER A 244 4.69 -0.19 -6.36
C SER A 244 3.62 0.87 -6.18
N PHE A 245 4.00 2.14 -6.31
CA PHE A 245 3.07 3.24 -6.13
C PHE A 245 1.95 3.18 -7.18
N TYR A 246 2.31 3.02 -8.46
CA TYR A 246 1.33 3.02 -9.54
C TYR A 246 0.44 1.78 -9.53
N GLU A 247 0.98 0.62 -9.18
CA GLU A 247 0.17 -0.59 -9.05
C GLU A 247 -0.83 -0.47 -7.90
N ASP A 248 -0.41 0.03 -6.75
CA ASP A 248 -1.29 0.17 -5.59
C ASP A 248 -2.31 1.29 -5.77
N ALA A 249 -1.96 2.37 -6.48
CA ALA A 249 -2.91 3.39 -6.93
C ALA A 249 -3.99 2.81 -7.85
N ALA A 250 -3.62 1.94 -8.79
CA ALA A 250 -4.57 1.26 -9.66
C ALA A 250 -5.48 0.28 -8.89
N LYS A 251 -4.96 -0.45 -7.89
CA LYS A 251 -5.77 -1.31 -7.01
C LYS A 251 -6.75 -0.47 -6.16
N GLN A 252 -6.29 0.65 -5.60
CA GLN A 252 -7.15 1.55 -4.82
C GLN A 252 -8.29 2.11 -5.68
N LEU A 253 -7.98 2.55 -6.91
CA LEU A 253 -8.97 3.02 -7.88
C LEU A 253 -10.11 2.01 -8.05
N LEU A 254 -9.77 0.76 -8.33
CA LEU A 254 -10.76 -0.28 -8.69
C LEU A 254 -11.46 -0.92 -7.49
N THR A 255 -10.88 -0.79 -6.29
CA THR A 255 -11.57 -1.18 -5.04
C THR A 255 -12.51 -0.08 -4.54
N THR A 256 -12.27 1.17 -4.93
CA THR A 256 -13.10 2.33 -4.55
C THR A 256 -14.18 2.63 -5.60
N HIS A 257 -13.92 2.33 -6.87
CA HIS A 257 -14.80 2.66 -7.98
C HIS A 257 -15.02 1.44 -8.88
N SER A 258 -16.31 1.16 -9.15
CA SER A 258 -16.70 0.07 -10.03
C SER A 258 -16.24 0.30 -11.47
N ILE A 259 -15.74 -0.76 -12.12
CA ILE A 259 -15.47 -0.79 -13.57
C ILE A 259 -16.72 -0.55 -14.43
N LEU A 260 -17.92 -0.70 -13.84
CA LEU A 260 -19.20 -0.41 -14.48
C LEU A 260 -19.66 1.04 -14.25
N GLY A 261 -18.87 1.86 -13.57
CA GLY A 261 -19.23 3.24 -13.23
C GLY A 261 -20.55 3.25 -12.44
N ASN A 262 -21.51 4.05 -12.89
CA ASN A 262 -22.87 4.08 -12.33
C ASN A 262 -23.87 3.19 -13.10
N LYS A 263 -23.39 2.30 -13.96
CA LYS A 263 -24.19 1.41 -14.81
C LYS A 263 -24.14 -0.03 -14.30
N SER A 264 -24.39 -0.23 -13.01
CA SER A 264 -24.32 -1.55 -12.37
C SER A 264 -25.27 -2.57 -12.99
N GLU A 265 -26.35 -2.13 -13.63
CA GLU A 265 -27.29 -2.97 -14.38
C GLU A 265 -26.61 -3.83 -15.46
N LEU A 266 -25.49 -3.38 -16.02
CA LEU A 266 -24.75 -4.10 -17.07
C LEU A 266 -24.32 -5.49 -16.61
N ILE A 267 -24.05 -5.69 -15.32
CA ILE A 267 -23.60 -6.98 -14.77
C ILE A 267 -24.62 -8.10 -14.99
N HIS A 268 -25.90 -7.76 -15.15
CA HIS A 268 -27.00 -8.71 -15.36
C HIS A 268 -27.35 -8.92 -16.84
N THR A 269 -26.67 -8.22 -17.75
CA THR A 269 -26.84 -8.31 -19.20
C THR A 269 -25.57 -8.84 -19.85
N ASN A 270 -25.61 -9.15 -21.15
CA ASN A 270 -24.43 -9.42 -21.96
C ASN A 270 -24.05 -8.21 -22.84
N GLU A 271 -24.55 -7.01 -22.53
CA GLU A 271 -24.28 -5.82 -23.33
C GLU A 271 -22.80 -5.41 -23.22
N PRO A 272 -22.17 -5.01 -24.34
CA PRO A 272 -20.79 -4.54 -24.33
C PRO A 272 -20.67 -3.19 -23.64
N TYR A 273 -19.48 -2.87 -23.11
CA TYR A 273 -19.22 -1.61 -22.44
C TYR A 273 -17.79 -1.12 -22.67
N ASP A 274 -17.61 0.19 -22.55
CA ASP A 274 -16.34 0.84 -22.88
C ASP A 274 -15.75 1.57 -21.67
N ILE A 275 -14.43 1.57 -21.58
CA ILE A 275 -13.66 2.39 -20.63
C ILE A 275 -12.63 3.19 -21.43
N ALA A 276 -12.60 4.51 -21.19
CA ALA A 276 -11.58 5.39 -21.75
C ALA A 276 -10.46 5.63 -20.73
N ILE A 277 -9.21 5.54 -21.17
CA ILE A 277 -8.02 5.80 -20.37
C ILE A 277 -7.21 6.88 -21.08
N VAL A 278 -7.12 8.06 -20.47
CA VAL A 278 -6.44 9.23 -21.01
C VAL A 278 -5.06 9.35 -20.36
N GLY A 279 -4.02 9.19 -21.18
CA GLY A 279 -2.61 9.19 -20.78
C GLY A 279 -1.89 7.89 -21.10
N SER A 280 -0.56 7.98 -21.24
CA SER A 280 0.31 6.87 -21.63
C SER A 280 1.38 6.49 -20.59
N GLY A 281 1.21 6.94 -19.34
CA GLY A 281 2.16 6.77 -18.25
C GLY A 281 2.15 5.39 -17.59
N GLU A 282 2.97 5.24 -16.55
CA GLU A 282 3.04 4.00 -15.74
C GLU A 282 1.72 3.71 -15.01
N LEU A 283 1.05 4.77 -14.52
CA LEU A 283 -0.28 4.62 -13.89
C LEU A 283 -1.32 4.07 -14.87
N ALA A 284 -1.39 4.61 -16.09
CA ALA A 284 -2.28 4.11 -17.13
C ALA A 284 -2.03 2.61 -17.42
N LYS A 285 -0.75 2.22 -17.54
CA LYS A 285 -0.35 0.83 -17.73
C LYS A 285 -0.86 -0.09 -16.61
N TYR A 286 -0.68 0.30 -15.36
CA TYR A 286 -1.13 -0.52 -14.23
C TYR A 286 -2.66 -0.52 -14.05
N ILE A 287 -3.36 0.57 -14.40
CA ILE A 287 -4.83 0.60 -14.44
C ILE A 287 -5.36 -0.44 -15.44
N ILE A 288 -4.81 -0.48 -16.66
CA ILE A 288 -5.17 -1.48 -17.67
C ILE A 288 -4.88 -2.88 -17.14
N TYR A 289 -3.70 -3.09 -16.56
CA TYR A 289 -3.32 -4.38 -15.97
C TYR A 289 -4.33 -4.86 -14.91
N GLN A 290 -4.79 -3.97 -14.02
CA GLN A 290 -5.76 -4.33 -12.98
C GLN A 290 -7.17 -4.53 -13.57
N ILE A 291 -7.62 -3.70 -14.52
CA ILE A 291 -8.90 -3.87 -15.23
C ILE A 291 -8.93 -5.24 -15.92
N CYS A 292 -7.87 -5.60 -16.66
CA CYS A 292 -7.77 -6.89 -17.33
C CYS A 292 -7.85 -8.09 -16.39
N LYS A 293 -7.58 -7.93 -15.09
CA LYS A 293 -7.73 -9.00 -14.10
C LYS A 293 -9.15 -9.10 -13.55
N ILE A 294 -9.88 -7.99 -13.39
CA ILE A 294 -11.14 -7.98 -12.65
C ILE A 294 -12.39 -7.81 -13.52
N ALA A 295 -12.24 -7.44 -14.80
CA ALA A 295 -13.34 -7.12 -15.70
C ALA A 295 -14.13 -8.32 -16.26
N HIS A 296 -14.00 -9.49 -15.63
CA HIS A 296 -14.72 -10.69 -16.03
C HIS A 296 -16.06 -10.76 -15.31
N LEU A 297 -17.13 -10.51 -16.07
CA LEU A 297 -18.50 -10.47 -15.57
C LEU A 297 -19.23 -11.81 -15.80
N PRO A 298 -20.29 -12.12 -15.02
CA PRO A 298 -21.01 -13.39 -15.13
C PRO A 298 -21.57 -13.69 -16.52
N ASN A 299 -21.98 -12.66 -17.25
CA ASN A 299 -22.57 -12.79 -18.59
C ASN A 299 -21.56 -12.61 -19.73
N GLN A 300 -20.25 -12.60 -19.40
CA GLN A 300 -19.17 -12.51 -20.39
C GLN A 300 -19.28 -11.28 -21.30
N ASN A 301 -19.67 -10.13 -20.74
CA ASN A 301 -19.73 -8.87 -21.45
C ASN A 301 -18.39 -8.52 -22.10
N GLU A 302 -18.43 -8.05 -23.34
CA GLU A 302 -17.25 -7.54 -24.05
C GLU A 302 -16.89 -6.14 -23.55
N LEU A 303 -15.63 -5.97 -23.13
CA LEU A 303 -15.06 -4.70 -22.70
C LEU A 303 -14.13 -4.14 -23.78
N THR A 304 -14.35 -2.89 -24.23
CA THR A 304 -13.34 -2.15 -25.00
C THR A 304 -12.64 -1.12 -24.12
N ILE A 305 -11.32 -1.22 -24.00
CA ILE A 305 -10.47 -0.21 -23.37
C ILE A 305 -9.89 0.69 -24.46
N HIS A 306 -10.29 1.95 -24.45
CA HIS A 306 -9.76 2.98 -25.33
C HIS A 306 -8.57 3.66 -24.67
N CYS A 307 -7.36 3.43 -25.19
CA CYS A 307 -6.14 4.11 -24.75
C CYS A 307 -5.99 5.40 -25.55
N ILE A 308 -6.15 6.55 -24.89
CA ILE A 308 -6.24 7.86 -25.52
C ILE A 308 -5.03 8.69 -25.13
N ASP A 309 -4.20 8.99 -26.13
CA ASP A 309 -3.01 9.83 -25.99
C ASP A 309 -2.55 10.30 -27.38
N LYS A 310 -1.69 11.31 -27.46
CA LYS A 310 -1.03 11.71 -28.71
C LYS A 310 -0.14 10.60 -29.29
N GLU A 311 0.35 9.69 -28.44
CA GLU A 311 1.19 8.53 -28.80
C GLU A 311 0.50 7.19 -28.47
N ALA A 312 -0.83 7.14 -28.63
CA ALA A 312 -1.64 5.97 -28.23
C ALA A 312 -1.16 4.65 -28.85
N GLU A 313 -0.78 4.61 -30.13
CA GLU A 313 -0.30 3.36 -30.75
C GLU A 313 1.01 2.87 -30.10
N ILE A 314 1.93 3.78 -29.79
CA ILE A 314 3.21 3.47 -29.13
C ILE A 314 2.94 2.94 -27.73
N PHE A 315 2.02 3.57 -27.00
CA PHE A 315 1.63 3.13 -25.67
C PHE A 315 1.05 1.71 -25.68
N VAL A 316 0.12 1.41 -26.59
CA VAL A 316 -0.45 0.06 -26.71
C VAL A 316 0.64 -0.96 -27.06
N GLN A 317 1.59 -0.65 -27.94
CA GLN A 317 2.74 -1.55 -28.20
C GLN A 317 3.57 -1.81 -26.94
N LYS A 318 3.79 -0.79 -26.09
CA LYS A 318 4.47 -0.96 -24.80
C LYS A 318 3.68 -1.87 -23.85
N LEU A 319 2.34 -1.80 -23.84
CA LEU A 319 1.49 -2.71 -23.04
C LEU A 319 1.68 -4.17 -23.45
N TYR A 320 1.63 -4.47 -24.75
CA TYR A 320 1.81 -5.83 -25.27
C TYR A 320 3.22 -6.37 -24.99
N LYS A 321 4.23 -5.49 -24.97
CA LYS A 321 5.59 -5.86 -24.55
C LYS A 321 5.66 -6.17 -23.05
N ALA A 322 5.03 -5.35 -22.21
CA ALA A 322 5.04 -5.51 -20.75
C ALA A 322 4.21 -6.72 -20.29
N PHE A 323 3.10 -7.00 -20.99
CA PHE A 323 2.14 -8.04 -20.68
C PHE A 323 1.96 -8.95 -21.90
N ARG A 324 2.92 -9.87 -22.08
CA ARG A 324 3.14 -10.67 -23.30
C ARG A 324 1.89 -11.33 -23.92
N TYR A 325 0.91 -11.74 -23.11
CA TYR A 325 -0.31 -12.41 -23.59
C TYR A 325 -1.58 -11.66 -23.22
N ILE A 326 -1.52 -10.32 -23.14
CA ILE A 326 -2.69 -9.48 -22.85
C ILE A 326 -3.80 -9.65 -23.89
N ASP A 327 -3.46 -10.00 -25.12
CA ASP A 327 -4.38 -10.32 -26.22
C ASP A 327 -5.16 -11.63 -26.02
N LYS A 328 -4.70 -12.51 -25.14
CA LYS A 328 -5.39 -13.76 -24.79
C LYS A 328 -6.37 -13.60 -23.62
N VAL A 329 -6.44 -12.41 -23.02
CA VAL A 329 -7.39 -12.14 -21.94
C VAL A 329 -8.82 -12.17 -22.51
N PRO A 330 -9.72 -13.01 -21.97
CA PRO A 330 -11.04 -13.21 -22.55
C PRO A 330 -11.92 -11.96 -22.40
N ASN A 331 -12.72 -11.67 -23.43
CA ASN A 331 -13.76 -10.63 -23.48
C ASN A 331 -13.24 -9.19 -23.28
N ILE A 332 -11.96 -8.93 -23.54
CA ILE A 332 -11.35 -7.60 -23.40
C ILE A 332 -10.58 -7.26 -24.68
N THR A 333 -10.90 -6.10 -25.25
CA THR A 333 -10.22 -5.53 -26.41
C THR A 333 -9.56 -4.21 -26.03
N ILE A 334 -8.29 -4.01 -26.38
CA ILE A 334 -7.56 -2.76 -26.16
C ILE A 334 -7.38 -2.05 -27.51
N LYS A 335 -7.83 -0.80 -27.61
CA LYS A 335 -7.74 0.00 -28.84
C LYS A 335 -6.99 1.30 -28.59
N PRO A 336 -5.96 1.64 -29.41
CA PRO A 336 -5.40 2.97 -29.39
C PRO A 336 -6.38 3.96 -30.03
N LEU A 337 -6.48 5.16 -29.46
CA LEU A 337 -7.21 6.29 -30.02
C LEU A 337 -6.32 7.54 -29.93
N THR A 338 -5.76 7.94 -31.05
CA THR A 338 -4.80 9.06 -31.08
C THR A 338 -5.53 10.39 -30.98
N ALA A 339 -5.38 11.06 -29.84
CA ALA A 339 -5.96 12.37 -29.56
C ALA A 339 -5.15 13.09 -28.46
N ASP A 340 -5.01 14.41 -28.59
CA ASP A 340 -4.28 15.25 -27.62
C ASP A 340 -5.28 15.93 -26.69
N SER A 341 -5.20 15.68 -25.37
CA SER A 341 -6.04 16.30 -24.34
C SER A 341 -5.95 17.84 -24.32
N LYS A 342 -4.91 18.42 -24.92
CA LYS A 342 -4.71 19.87 -25.06
C LYS A 342 -5.43 20.47 -26.27
N SER A 343 -5.93 19.62 -27.18
CA SER A 343 -6.67 20.03 -28.39
C SER A 343 -8.17 20.16 -28.12
N THR A 344 -8.89 20.93 -28.96
CA THR A 344 -10.36 21.06 -28.80
C THR A 344 -11.07 19.83 -29.35
N GLU A 345 -10.52 19.26 -30.41
CA GLU A 345 -10.98 18.04 -31.09
C GLU A 345 -11.09 16.85 -30.13
N PHE A 346 -10.19 16.78 -29.13
CA PHE A 346 -10.28 15.78 -28.07
C PHE A 346 -11.64 15.83 -27.35
N TYR A 347 -12.15 17.02 -27.01
CA TYR A 347 -13.42 17.16 -26.26
C TYR A 347 -14.67 16.91 -27.12
N GLU A 348 -14.50 16.81 -28.43
CA GLU A 348 -15.55 16.55 -29.42
C GLU A 348 -15.59 15.08 -29.88
N LEU A 349 -14.72 14.21 -29.36
CA LEU A 349 -14.67 12.80 -29.74
C LEU A 349 -16.05 12.13 -29.56
N PRO A 350 -16.54 11.38 -30.57
CA PRO A 350 -17.81 10.66 -30.47
C PRO A 350 -17.90 9.73 -29.27
N LEU A 351 -16.76 9.15 -28.87
CA LEU A 351 -16.62 8.25 -27.73
C LEU A 351 -17.26 8.81 -26.45
N TRP A 352 -17.15 10.12 -26.21
CA TRP A 352 -17.67 10.73 -24.99
C TRP A 352 -19.19 10.66 -24.86
N LYS A 353 -19.89 10.53 -25.98
CA LYS A 353 -21.36 10.46 -26.07
C LYS A 353 -21.87 9.02 -26.15
N GLU A 354 -20.98 8.04 -26.14
CA GLU A 354 -21.35 6.64 -26.24
C GLU A 354 -22.07 6.16 -24.98
N LYS A 355 -23.26 5.59 -25.18
CA LYS A 355 -24.15 5.19 -24.07
C LYS A 355 -23.59 4.06 -23.24
N ASN A 356 -22.66 3.28 -23.77
CA ASN A 356 -22.01 2.15 -23.11
C ASN A 356 -20.66 2.52 -22.45
N LEU A 357 -20.20 3.78 -22.56
CA LEU A 357 -19.00 4.27 -21.87
C LEU A 357 -19.25 4.35 -20.35
N THR A 358 -18.62 3.49 -19.55
CA THR A 358 -18.84 3.43 -18.10
C THR A 358 -17.95 4.39 -17.34
N ASN A 359 -16.67 4.47 -17.72
CA ASN A 359 -15.67 5.28 -17.04
C ASN A 359 -14.76 6.02 -18.03
N VAL A 360 -14.38 7.24 -17.68
CA VAL A 360 -13.26 7.99 -18.25
C VAL A 360 -12.22 8.14 -17.15
N ILE A 361 -11.02 7.61 -17.37
CA ILE A 361 -9.94 7.60 -16.40
C ILE A 361 -8.80 8.47 -16.93
N VAL A 362 -8.56 9.62 -16.30
CA VAL A 362 -7.51 10.58 -16.67
C VAL A 362 -6.31 10.38 -15.75
N CYS A 363 -5.19 9.93 -16.32
CA CYS A 363 -4.00 9.52 -15.57
C CYS A 363 -2.70 9.81 -16.34
N GLN A 364 -2.60 11.02 -16.88
CA GLN A 364 -1.35 11.57 -17.40
C GLN A 364 -0.34 11.77 -16.26
N ASP A 365 0.94 11.84 -16.60
CA ASP A 365 2.04 11.91 -15.63
C ASP A 365 2.00 13.21 -14.80
N GLU A 366 1.55 14.31 -15.39
CA GLU A 366 1.43 15.60 -14.73
C GLU A 366 0.02 15.81 -14.13
N GLU A 367 -0.04 15.98 -12.81
CA GLU A 367 -1.30 16.19 -12.07
C GLU A 367 -2.11 17.39 -12.59
N LYS A 368 -1.41 18.47 -12.98
CA LYS A 368 -2.05 19.66 -13.54
C LYS A 368 -2.81 19.33 -14.82
N ASP A 369 -2.21 18.54 -15.72
CA ASP A 369 -2.84 18.14 -16.98
C ASP A 369 -4.07 17.26 -16.72
N ASN A 370 -4.04 16.42 -15.67
CA ASN A 370 -5.21 15.62 -15.26
C ASN A 370 -6.38 16.50 -14.80
N LEU A 371 -6.11 17.49 -13.96
CA LEU A 371 -7.12 18.43 -13.48
C LEU A 371 -7.70 19.29 -14.61
N ASP A 372 -6.84 19.84 -15.46
CA ASP A 372 -7.24 20.70 -16.59
C ASP A 372 -8.10 19.90 -17.60
N THR A 373 -7.75 18.64 -17.85
CA THR A 373 -8.52 17.73 -18.72
C THR A 373 -9.88 17.40 -18.11
N ALA A 374 -9.94 17.09 -16.81
CA ALA A 374 -11.19 16.79 -16.13
C ALA A 374 -12.15 18.00 -16.13
N ILE A 375 -11.65 19.20 -15.82
CA ILE A 375 -12.45 20.43 -15.87
C ILE A 375 -12.95 20.71 -17.30
N SER A 376 -12.09 20.52 -18.31
CA SER A 376 -12.46 20.75 -19.70
C SER A 376 -13.46 19.73 -20.22
N LEU A 377 -13.38 18.45 -19.81
CA LEU A 377 -14.41 17.44 -20.10
C LEU A 377 -15.75 17.84 -19.50
N TYR A 378 -15.77 18.34 -18.26
CA TYR A 378 -17.00 18.84 -17.66
C TYR A 378 -17.58 20.01 -18.46
N ASP A 379 -16.80 21.06 -18.68
CA ASP A 379 -17.27 22.33 -19.26
C ASP A 379 -17.63 22.21 -20.75
N LYS A 380 -16.82 21.48 -21.53
CA LYS A 380 -16.95 21.42 -23.00
C LYS A 380 -17.75 20.23 -23.50
N THR A 381 -17.78 19.13 -22.75
CA THR A 381 -18.37 17.86 -23.22
C THR A 381 -19.63 17.50 -22.45
N TYR A 382 -19.63 17.63 -21.12
CA TYR A 382 -20.68 17.08 -20.25
C TYR A 382 -21.59 18.11 -19.58
N LEU A 383 -21.40 19.40 -19.83
CA LEU A 383 -22.11 20.47 -19.12
C LEU A 383 -23.64 20.35 -19.20
N GLU A 384 -24.17 20.05 -20.39
CA GLU A 384 -25.61 19.87 -20.60
C GLU A 384 -26.15 18.65 -19.83
N GLU A 385 -25.54 17.48 -20.04
CA GLU A 385 -25.96 16.22 -19.39
C GLU A 385 -25.80 16.27 -17.86
N ALA A 386 -24.78 16.97 -17.36
CA ALA A 386 -24.56 17.16 -15.94
C ALA A 386 -25.65 18.04 -15.31
N ASN A 387 -26.04 19.14 -15.97
CA ASN A 387 -27.12 20.02 -15.52
C ASN A 387 -28.49 19.32 -15.56
N GLU A 388 -28.73 18.48 -16.57
CA GLU A 388 -29.95 17.67 -16.70
C GLU A 388 -29.98 16.42 -15.82
N LYS A 389 -28.85 16.08 -15.15
CA LYS A 389 -28.68 14.87 -14.33
C LYS A 389 -28.90 13.57 -15.13
N THR A 390 -28.61 13.59 -16.43
CA THR A 390 -28.67 12.43 -17.33
C THR A 390 -27.29 11.79 -17.53
N PHE A 391 -26.22 12.51 -17.19
CA PHE A 391 -24.84 12.04 -17.24
C PHE A 391 -24.61 10.85 -16.30
N LYS A 392 -24.28 9.68 -16.86
CA LYS A 392 -24.01 8.44 -16.09
C LYS A 392 -22.55 7.98 -16.14
N THR A 393 -21.76 8.50 -17.06
CA THR A 393 -20.34 8.13 -17.18
C THR A 393 -19.57 8.72 -16.03
N LYS A 394 -18.72 7.91 -15.40
CA LYS A 394 -17.93 8.35 -14.26
C LYS A 394 -16.59 8.88 -14.74
N VAL A 395 -16.21 10.09 -14.33
CA VAL A 395 -14.91 10.69 -14.66
C VAL A 395 -13.99 10.61 -13.44
N LEU A 396 -12.90 9.89 -13.59
CA LEU A 396 -11.92 9.58 -12.56
C LEU A 396 -10.59 10.21 -12.97
N PHE A 397 -9.98 11.06 -12.13
CA PHE A 397 -8.73 11.72 -12.50
C PHE A 397 -7.68 11.67 -11.38
N ALA A 398 -6.43 11.38 -11.75
CA ALA A 398 -5.36 11.15 -10.81
C ALA A 398 -4.84 12.46 -10.22
N ILE A 399 -4.83 12.54 -8.88
CA ILE A 399 -4.26 13.62 -8.07
C ILE A 399 -3.33 12.99 -7.04
N PHE A 400 -2.03 13.16 -7.21
CA PHE A 400 -0.99 12.56 -6.38
C PHE A 400 -0.78 13.33 -5.07
N GLN A 401 -0.89 14.65 -5.11
CA GLN A 401 -0.80 15.53 -3.95
C GLN A 401 -2.11 16.27 -3.79
N GLU A 402 -2.83 16.01 -2.71
CA GLU A 402 -4.14 16.65 -2.51
C GLU A 402 -3.99 18.17 -2.30
N MET A 403 -4.29 18.93 -3.36
CA MET A 403 -4.38 20.39 -3.31
C MET A 403 -5.75 20.86 -2.81
N THR A 404 -5.85 22.13 -2.37
CA THR A 404 -7.12 22.71 -1.88
C THR A 404 -8.25 22.71 -2.92
N LEU A 405 -7.94 22.65 -4.21
CA LEU A 405 -8.95 22.65 -5.27
C LEU A 405 -9.53 21.25 -5.53
N SER A 406 -8.70 20.21 -5.51
CA SER A 406 -9.16 18.83 -5.71
C SER A 406 -10.08 18.37 -4.57
N SER A 407 -9.78 18.74 -3.32
CA SER A 407 -10.67 18.50 -2.18
C SER A 407 -12.02 19.21 -2.33
N LYS A 408 -12.06 20.43 -2.88
CA LYS A 408 -13.31 21.14 -3.17
C LYS A 408 -14.15 20.45 -4.25
N ILE A 409 -13.53 19.89 -5.29
CA ILE A 409 -14.23 19.11 -6.33
C ILE A 409 -14.86 17.86 -5.72
N ASN A 410 -14.12 17.16 -4.85
CA ASN A 410 -14.65 15.99 -4.15
C ASN A 410 -15.81 16.34 -3.20
N ILE A 411 -15.80 17.53 -2.59
CA ILE A 411 -16.86 17.99 -1.68
C ILE A 411 -18.09 18.49 -2.46
N ASN A 412 -17.91 19.18 -3.59
CA ASN A 412 -19.00 19.77 -4.36
C ASN A 412 -19.70 18.74 -5.26
N LYS A 413 -20.48 17.84 -4.64
CA LYS A 413 -21.26 16.82 -5.34
C LYS A 413 -22.54 17.33 -6.01
N GLU A 414 -22.89 18.61 -5.86
CA GLU A 414 -23.99 19.22 -6.62
C GLU A 414 -23.60 19.49 -8.08
N GLN A 415 -22.40 20.04 -8.31
CA GLN A 415 -21.90 20.33 -9.66
C GLN A 415 -21.02 19.21 -10.23
N PHE A 416 -20.18 18.60 -9.40
CA PHE A 416 -19.20 17.58 -9.79
C PHE A 416 -19.60 16.19 -9.30
N ARG A 417 -20.88 15.84 -9.48
CA ARG A 417 -21.44 14.59 -8.96
C ARG A 417 -20.65 13.37 -9.44
N GLU A 418 -20.36 13.31 -10.74
CA GLU A 418 -19.73 12.16 -11.39
C GLU A 418 -18.21 12.27 -11.57
N PHE A 419 -17.59 13.28 -10.93
CA PHE A 419 -16.15 13.53 -10.98
C PHE A 419 -15.50 13.17 -9.65
N TYR A 420 -14.43 12.37 -9.72
CA TYR A 420 -13.74 11.85 -8.54
C TYR A 420 -12.24 11.82 -8.75
N THR A 421 -11.49 12.16 -7.70
CA THR A 421 -10.04 12.04 -7.71
C THR A 421 -9.60 10.67 -7.20
N PHE A 422 -8.43 10.20 -7.63
CA PHE A 422 -7.79 9.01 -7.07
C PHE A 422 -6.26 9.15 -7.04
N ALA A 423 -5.55 8.13 -6.54
CA ALA A 423 -4.09 8.07 -6.45
C ALA A 423 -3.43 9.08 -5.50
N ASN A 424 -4.16 9.54 -4.47
CA ASN A 424 -3.60 10.42 -3.44
C ASN A 424 -2.48 9.70 -2.69
N ALA A 425 -1.27 10.23 -2.77
CA ALA A 425 -0.10 9.57 -2.22
C ALA A 425 -0.08 9.53 -0.69
N ASN A 426 -0.80 10.44 -0.02
CA ASN A 426 -1.02 10.33 1.42
C ASN A 426 -1.80 9.07 1.79
N ASP A 427 -2.74 8.67 0.93
CA ASP A 427 -3.53 7.45 1.15
C ASP A 427 -2.68 6.23 0.75
N ILE A 428 -2.13 6.22 -0.47
CA ILE A 428 -1.39 5.07 -1.02
C ILE A 428 -0.17 4.69 -0.16
N CYS A 429 0.62 5.67 0.27
CA CYS A 429 1.83 5.45 1.06
C CYS A 429 1.60 5.56 2.58
N SER A 430 0.35 5.57 3.06
CA SER A 430 0.05 5.54 4.50
C SER A 430 0.47 4.23 5.15
N LYS A 431 0.65 4.24 6.48
CA LYS A 431 0.83 3.01 7.28
C LYS A 431 -0.24 1.95 6.99
N GLU A 432 -1.50 2.37 6.92
CA GLU A 432 -2.64 1.47 6.74
C GLU A 432 -2.62 0.73 5.40
N ASN A 433 -2.14 1.38 4.33
CA ASN A 433 -2.06 0.76 3.01
C ASN A 433 -0.70 0.10 2.72
N LEU A 434 0.39 0.59 3.31
CA LEU A 434 1.73 0.03 3.11
C LEU A 434 2.00 -1.18 4.02
N ILE A 435 1.69 -1.08 5.32
CA ILE A 435 2.06 -2.09 6.32
C ILE A 435 0.94 -3.10 6.55
N ASP A 436 -0.31 -2.66 6.61
CA ASP A 436 -1.48 -3.47 6.98
C ASP A 436 -2.62 -3.46 5.92
N PRO A 437 -2.35 -3.74 4.63
CA PRO A 437 -3.39 -3.68 3.62
C PRO A 437 -4.49 -4.72 3.87
N LYS A 438 -5.72 -4.25 4.15
CA LYS A 438 -6.90 -5.11 4.38
C LYS A 438 -7.17 -6.09 3.23
N THR A 439 -6.79 -5.73 2.01
CA THR A 439 -6.92 -6.57 0.81
C THR A 439 -6.04 -7.82 0.89
N ASP A 440 -4.86 -7.73 1.50
CA ASP A 440 -3.98 -8.88 1.69
C ASP A 440 -4.54 -9.83 2.75
N SER A 441 -5.34 -9.36 3.71
CA SER A 441 -5.97 -10.25 4.69
C SER A 441 -6.92 -11.26 4.03
N ILE A 442 -7.76 -10.83 3.09
CA ILE A 442 -8.61 -11.77 2.33
C ILE A 442 -7.75 -12.71 1.48
N ALA A 443 -6.73 -12.19 0.81
CA ALA A 443 -5.84 -13.00 -0.02
C ALA A 443 -5.10 -14.07 0.80
N GLN A 444 -4.65 -13.74 2.00
CA GLN A 444 -4.06 -14.68 2.95
C GLN A 444 -5.04 -15.79 3.35
N LEU A 445 -6.30 -15.43 3.62
CA LEU A 445 -7.35 -16.42 3.93
C LEU A 445 -7.66 -17.33 2.73
N VAL A 446 -7.76 -16.76 1.53
CA VAL A 446 -7.93 -17.52 0.28
C VAL A 446 -6.80 -18.53 0.09
N ASN A 447 -5.55 -18.11 0.28
CA ASN A 447 -4.40 -18.99 0.18
C ASN A 447 -4.40 -20.05 1.28
N TYR A 448 -4.77 -19.66 2.50
CA TYR A 448 -4.78 -20.55 3.66
C TYR A 448 -5.81 -21.66 3.51
N SER A 449 -7.03 -21.35 3.07
CA SER A 449 -8.12 -22.33 2.87
C SER A 449 -8.01 -23.13 1.56
N TYR A 450 -6.97 -22.90 0.76
CA TYR A 450 -6.83 -23.56 -0.54
C TYR A 450 -6.62 -25.07 -0.38
N GLY A 451 -7.59 -25.85 -0.84
CA GLY A 451 -7.54 -27.32 -0.86
C GLY A 451 -8.17 -28.01 0.36
N ASP A 452 -8.76 -27.27 1.30
CA ASP A 452 -9.42 -27.85 2.47
C ASP A 452 -10.85 -28.37 2.13
N GLU A 453 -11.36 -29.31 2.94
CA GLU A 453 -12.77 -29.78 2.84
C GLU A 453 -13.72 -28.58 2.98
N TYR A 454 -14.76 -28.52 2.14
CA TYR A 454 -15.72 -27.42 2.22
C TYR A 454 -16.45 -27.39 3.57
N ASN A 455 -16.24 -26.33 4.34
CA ASN A 455 -16.90 -26.12 5.63
C ASN A 455 -17.52 -24.71 5.74
N PRO A 456 -18.84 -24.56 5.48
CA PRO A 456 -19.49 -23.25 5.50
C PRO A 456 -19.54 -22.60 6.89
N LYS A 457 -19.38 -23.40 7.95
CA LYS A 457 -19.38 -22.94 9.35
C LYS A 457 -17.98 -22.60 9.86
N GLU A 458 -16.95 -22.77 9.04
CA GLU A 458 -15.57 -22.53 9.46
C GLU A 458 -15.33 -21.04 9.73
N ILE A 459 -15.06 -20.71 10.99
CA ILE A 459 -14.52 -19.41 11.37
C ILE A 459 -13.10 -19.66 11.83
N LEU A 460 -12.18 -18.82 11.37
CA LEU A 460 -10.79 -18.92 11.77
C LEU A 460 -10.64 -18.13 13.06
N ASP A 461 -10.66 -18.84 14.19
CA ASP A 461 -10.21 -18.26 15.45
C ASP A 461 -8.70 -18.01 15.37
N TYR A 462 -8.33 -16.74 15.22
CA TYR A 462 -6.94 -16.32 15.05
C TYR A 462 -6.05 -16.68 16.23
N ASP A 463 -6.62 -16.78 17.43
CA ASP A 463 -5.90 -17.06 18.68
C ASP A 463 -5.88 -18.56 19.02
N GLU A 464 -6.66 -19.38 18.28
CA GLU A 464 -6.62 -20.83 18.36
C GLU A 464 -5.18 -21.33 18.16
N LYS A 465 -4.71 -22.12 19.12
CA LYS A 465 -3.39 -22.74 19.03
C LYS A 465 -3.46 -24.02 18.21
N ILE A 466 -2.66 -24.09 17.16
CA ILE A 466 -2.54 -25.25 16.29
C ILE A 466 -1.08 -25.70 16.21
N VAL A 467 -0.88 -26.98 15.90
CA VAL A 467 0.46 -27.54 15.67
C VAL A 467 0.73 -27.57 14.18
N ILE A 468 1.70 -26.78 13.73
CA ILE A 468 2.21 -26.82 12.36
C ILE A 468 3.59 -27.47 12.33
N LYS A 469 4.00 -27.96 11.16
CA LYS A 469 5.42 -28.21 10.90
C LYS A 469 6.04 -26.90 10.47
N ASP A 470 7.11 -26.49 11.15
CA ASP A 470 7.92 -25.37 10.69
C ASP A 470 8.67 -25.72 9.39
N ARG A 471 9.38 -24.75 8.83
CA ARG A 471 10.17 -24.92 7.60
C ARG A 471 11.27 -26.00 7.72
N THR A 472 11.64 -26.42 8.94
CA THR A 472 12.62 -27.50 9.20
C THR A 472 11.96 -28.87 9.37
N GLY A 473 10.63 -28.92 9.32
CA GLY A 473 9.84 -30.13 9.54
C GLY A 473 9.54 -30.43 11.02
N LYS A 474 10.01 -29.59 11.95
CA LYS A 474 9.76 -29.73 13.39
C LYS A 474 8.35 -29.26 13.71
N LYS A 475 7.66 -30.01 14.57
CA LYS A 475 6.33 -29.62 15.07
C LYS A 475 6.46 -28.48 16.08
N ILE A 476 5.75 -27.39 15.82
CA ILE A 476 5.67 -26.22 16.71
C ILE A 476 4.20 -25.86 16.95
N GLU A 477 3.91 -25.39 18.16
CA GLU A 477 2.61 -24.84 18.52
C GLU A 477 2.61 -23.34 18.22
N VAL A 478 1.66 -22.89 17.41
CA VAL A 478 1.49 -21.48 17.05
C VAL A 478 0.01 -21.11 17.04
N THR A 479 -0.30 -19.83 17.19
CA THR A 479 -1.64 -19.31 16.91
C THR A 479 -1.99 -19.47 15.43
N LYS A 480 -3.27 -19.67 15.09
CA LYS A 480 -3.74 -19.78 13.70
C LYS A 480 -3.36 -18.58 12.84
N ARG A 481 -3.35 -17.37 13.41
CA ARG A 481 -2.81 -16.15 12.76
C ARG A 481 -1.40 -16.36 12.23
N LYS A 482 -0.47 -16.78 13.10
CA LYS A 482 0.91 -17.08 12.73
C LYS A 482 1.03 -18.21 11.71
N ALA A 483 0.11 -19.19 11.72
CA ALA A 483 0.10 -20.24 10.71
C ALA A 483 -0.34 -19.73 9.33
N ILE A 484 -1.31 -18.80 9.27
CA ILE A 484 -1.73 -18.12 8.04
C ILE A 484 -0.57 -17.29 7.48
N GLU A 485 0.04 -16.48 8.33
CA GLU A 485 1.23 -15.67 7.98
C GLU A 485 2.37 -16.57 7.48
N ALA A 486 2.68 -17.66 8.20
CA ALA A 486 3.68 -18.61 7.77
C ALA A 486 3.33 -19.22 6.41
N LYS A 487 2.10 -19.73 6.19
CA LYS A 487 1.72 -20.30 4.88
C LYS A 487 1.90 -19.27 3.75
N TRP A 488 1.45 -18.03 3.97
CA TRP A 488 1.57 -16.94 3.00
C TRP A 488 3.02 -16.52 2.75
N PHE A 489 3.78 -16.13 3.77
CA PHE A 489 5.13 -15.57 3.58
C PHE A 489 6.20 -16.64 3.35
N ASP A 490 6.00 -17.83 3.91
CA ASP A 490 7.00 -18.90 3.91
C ASP A 490 6.87 -19.85 2.74
N THR A 491 5.64 -20.19 2.36
CA THR A 491 5.40 -21.32 1.45
C THR A 491 4.82 -20.88 0.11
N ALA A 492 3.97 -19.84 0.09
CA ALA A 492 3.33 -19.40 -1.13
C ALA A 492 4.33 -18.75 -2.10
N ARG A 493 4.30 -19.19 -3.35
CA ARG A 493 5.07 -18.54 -4.42
C ARG A 493 4.43 -17.21 -4.80
N MET A 494 5.22 -16.33 -5.43
CA MET A 494 4.70 -15.05 -5.91
C MET A 494 3.46 -15.22 -6.81
N SER A 495 3.48 -16.18 -7.74
CA SER A 495 2.32 -16.46 -8.59
C SER A 495 1.07 -16.87 -7.81
N ASP A 496 1.24 -17.63 -6.72
CA ASP A 496 0.12 -18.09 -5.91
C ASP A 496 -0.45 -16.93 -5.07
N LYS A 497 0.43 -16.05 -4.53
CA LYS A 497 0.03 -14.81 -3.83
C LYS A 497 -0.75 -13.87 -4.74
N GLU A 498 -0.24 -13.63 -5.95
CA GLU A 498 -0.92 -12.80 -6.95
C GLU A 498 -2.28 -13.38 -7.36
N SER A 499 -2.40 -14.72 -7.43
CA SER A 499 -3.68 -15.38 -7.66
C SER A 499 -4.67 -15.14 -6.55
N SER A 500 -4.26 -15.28 -5.29
CA SER A 500 -5.12 -15.02 -4.14
C SER A 500 -5.52 -13.54 -4.04
N ARG A 501 -4.62 -12.61 -4.35
CA ARG A 501 -4.93 -11.16 -4.41
C ARG A 501 -5.95 -10.83 -5.50
N ALA A 502 -5.76 -11.37 -6.70
CA ALA A 502 -6.69 -11.15 -7.81
C ALA A 502 -8.11 -11.70 -7.48
N GLN A 503 -8.18 -12.88 -6.86
CA GLN A 503 -9.46 -13.45 -6.38
C GLN A 503 -10.10 -12.57 -5.28
N ALA A 504 -9.31 -12.05 -4.34
CA ALA A 504 -9.79 -11.15 -3.30
C ALA A 504 -10.35 -9.83 -3.87
N MET A 505 -9.73 -9.29 -4.92
CA MET A 505 -10.25 -8.10 -5.62
C MET A 505 -11.52 -8.38 -6.42
N HIS A 506 -11.62 -9.54 -7.07
CA HIS A 506 -12.81 -9.91 -7.86
C HIS A 506 -14.04 -10.23 -7.00
N LEU A 507 -13.87 -10.41 -5.68
CA LEU A 507 -14.95 -10.63 -4.71
C LEU A 507 -16.06 -9.57 -4.83
N ASP A 508 -15.71 -8.30 -5.06
CA ASP A 508 -16.70 -7.22 -5.15
C ASP A 508 -17.55 -7.32 -6.42
N ILE A 509 -17.01 -7.86 -7.52
CA ILE A 509 -17.79 -8.17 -8.73
C ILE A 509 -18.78 -9.31 -8.45
N LYS A 510 -18.38 -10.33 -7.69
CA LYS A 510 -19.25 -11.45 -7.31
C LYS A 510 -20.39 -10.99 -6.41
N LEU A 511 -20.11 -10.13 -5.43
CA LEU A 511 -21.15 -9.52 -4.60
C LEU A 511 -22.08 -8.65 -5.44
N LEU A 512 -21.54 -7.82 -6.33
CA LEU A 512 -22.33 -6.96 -7.20
C LEU A 512 -23.27 -7.80 -8.10
N ALA A 513 -22.79 -8.92 -8.63
CA ALA A 513 -23.59 -9.84 -9.45
C ALA A 513 -24.78 -10.45 -8.68
N LEU A 514 -24.66 -10.55 -7.35
CA LEU A 514 -25.72 -11.01 -6.45
C LEU A 514 -26.61 -9.86 -5.95
N GLY A 515 -26.38 -8.62 -6.37
CA GLY A 515 -27.07 -7.44 -5.82
C GLY A 515 -26.65 -7.13 -4.38
N LEU A 516 -25.42 -7.49 -3.99
CA LEU A 516 -24.86 -7.36 -2.65
C LEU A 516 -23.62 -6.45 -2.63
N LYS A 517 -23.25 -5.99 -1.45
CA LYS A 517 -21.98 -5.30 -1.17
C LYS A 517 -21.47 -5.61 0.23
N LYS A 518 -20.20 -5.32 0.49
CA LYS A 518 -19.59 -5.43 1.83
C LYS A 518 -19.51 -4.08 2.52
N VAL A 519 -19.70 -4.05 3.83
CA VAL A 519 -19.55 -2.87 4.69
C VAL A 519 -18.78 -3.26 5.95
N GLN A 520 -17.80 -2.44 6.36
CA GLN A 520 -17.06 -2.68 7.60
C GLN A 520 -18.01 -2.57 8.80
N THR A 521 -17.95 -3.53 9.73
CA THR A 521 -18.73 -3.45 10.97
C THR A 521 -18.18 -2.34 11.87
N THR A 522 -19.08 -1.52 12.42
CA THR A 522 -18.74 -0.42 13.35
C THR A 522 -18.98 -0.79 14.81
N LYS A 523 -19.64 -1.93 15.05
CA LYS A 523 -19.98 -2.44 16.38
C LYS A 523 -19.24 -3.77 16.63
N PRO A 524 -18.84 -4.05 17.87
CA PRO A 524 -18.39 -5.39 18.24
C PRO A 524 -19.59 -6.35 18.10
N ILE A 525 -19.61 -7.09 16.99
CA ILE A 525 -20.54 -8.19 16.75
C ILE A 525 -19.75 -9.48 16.99
N ASN A 526 -20.37 -10.46 17.65
CA ASN A 526 -19.77 -11.79 17.78
C ASN A 526 -19.53 -12.39 16.39
N THR A 527 -18.33 -12.90 16.12
CA THR A 527 -17.94 -13.47 14.82
C THR A 527 -18.89 -14.57 14.34
N GLU A 528 -19.42 -15.43 15.22
CA GLU A 528 -20.40 -16.46 14.86
C GLU A 528 -21.74 -15.87 14.43
N GLU A 529 -22.19 -14.82 15.12
CA GLU A 529 -23.42 -14.11 14.78
C GLU A 529 -23.28 -13.38 13.45
N LEU A 530 -22.12 -12.74 13.22
CA LEU A 530 -21.79 -12.08 11.96
C LEU A 530 -21.75 -13.08 10.79
N LEU A 531 -21.12 -14.26 10.97
CA LEU A 531 -21.13 -15.31 9.95
C LEU A 531 -22.55 -15.73 9.61
N LYS A 532 -23.37 -15.99 10.63
CA LYS A 532 -24.77 -16.39 10.44
C LYS A 532 -25.54 -15.34 9.64
N LYS A 533 -25.37 -14.06 9.97
CA LYS A 533 -26.00 -12.94 9.25
C LYS A 533 -25.54 -12.87 7.79
N ASN A 534 -24.24 -12.94 7.56
CA ASN A 534 -23.64 -12.91 6.22
C ASN A 534 -24.10 -14.09 5.37
N ARG A 535 -24.12 -15.30 5.93
CA ARG A 535 -24.60 -16.53 5.27
C ARG A 535 -26.07 -16.42 4.86
N ILE A 536 -26.95 -15.98 5.77
CA ILE A 536 -28.39 -15.82 5.48
C ILE A 536 -28.63 -14.90 4.29
N ILE A 537 -27.97 -13.73 4.27
CA ILE A 537 -28.13 -12.77 3.17
C ILE A 537 -27.53 -13.34 1.88
N PHE A 538 -26.31 -13.87 1.94
CA PHE A 538 -25.62 -14.39 0.77
C PHE A 538 -26.38 -15.55 0.10
N GLU A 539 -26.84 -16.52 0.89
CA GLU A 539 -27.55 -17.71 0.41
C GLU A 539 -28.94 -17.38 -0.15
N LYS A 540 -29.62 -16.36 0.39
CA LYS A 540 -30.89 -15.84 -0.15
C LYS A 540 -30.73 -15.44 -1.63
N TYR A 541 -29.65 -14.75 -1.97
CA TYR A 541 -29.41 -14.23 -3.32
C TYR A 541 -28.70 -15.21 -4.25
N LEU A 542 -27.88 -16.10 -3.70
CA LEU A 542 -27.34 -17.24 -4.45
C LEU A 542 -28.46 -18.20 -4.92
N GLY A 543 -29.56 -18.24 -4.17
CA GLY A 543 -30.74 -19.07 -4.42
C GLY A 543 -30.61 -20.47 -3.81
N ASN A 544 -31.73 -21.21 -3.73
CA ASN A 544 -31.79 -22.61 -3.25
C ASN A 544 -31.05 -23.64 -4.14
N GLN A 545 -30.12 -23.19 -5.00
CA GLN A 545 -29.19 -24.03 -5.75
C GLN A 545 -28.07 -24.60 -4.88
N ILE A 546 -28.29 -24.63 -3.56
CA ILE A 546 -27.36 -25.08 -2.54
C ILE A 546 -27.16 -26.59 -2.71
N LEU A 547 -26.21 -26.90 -3.58
CA LEU A 547 -25.52 -28.16 -3.73
C LEU A 547 -24.66 -28.47 -2.51
N GLU A 548 -24.94 -27.96 -1.30
CA GLU A 548 -24.02 -28.09 -0.14
C GLU A 548 -23.65 -29.56 0.11
N GLY A 549 -24.59 -30.49 -0.05
CA GLY A 549 -24.29 -31.93 -0.03
C GLY A 549 -23.37 -32.37 -1.18
N VAL A 550 -23.72 -32.03 -2.43
CA VAL A 550 -22.96 -32.42 -3.63
C VAL A 550 -21.57 -31.78 -3.66
N LEU A 551 -21.42 -30.52 -3.27
CA LEU A 551 -20.17 -29.77 -3.26
C LEU A 551 -19.28 -30.14 -2.08
N LYS A 552 -19.87 -30.47 -0.92
CA LYS A 552 -19.12 -31.08 0.19
C LYS A 552 -18.64 -32.49 -0.18
N ASP A 553 -19.42 -33.26 -0.92
CA ASP A 553 -18.94 -34.54 -1.41
C ASP A 553 -17.91 -34.38 -2.53
N ALA A 554 -18.05 -33.38 -3.41
CA ALA A 554 -17.05 -33.01 -4.39
C ALA A 554 -15.73 -32.56 -3.73
N SER A 555 -15.79 -31.86 -2.59
CA SER A 555 -14.59 -31.41 -1.85
C SER A 555 -13.70 -32.58 -1.43
N LYS A 556 -14.33 -33.66 -0.95
CA LYS A 556 -13.61 -34.86 -0.49
C LYS A 556 -12.94 -35.60 -1.64
N GLU A 557 -13.35 -35.37 -2.89
CA GLU A 557 -12.70 -35.96 -4.06
C GLU A 557 -11.39 -35.25 -4.42
N LEU A 558 -11.21 -33.97 -4.06
CA LEU A 558 -9.94 -33.26 -4.23
C LEU A 558 -8.81 -33.92 -3.44
N ASP A 559 -9.07 -34.31 -2.19
CA ASP A 559 -8.08 -35.02 -1.36
C ASP A 559 -7.64 -36.35 -2.00
N LYS A 560 -8.59 -37.06 -2.62
CA LYS A 560 -8.29 -38.30 -3.33
C LYS A 560 -7.45 -38.04 -4.57
N PHE A 561 -7.82 -37.02 -5.36
CA PHE A 561 -7.06 -36.59 -6.53
C PHE A 561 -5.61 -36.25 -6.17
N TRP A 562 -5.38 -35.41 -5.16
CA TRP A 562 -4.01 -35.06 -4.75
C TRP A 562 -3.26 -36.21 -4.07
N ALA A 563 -3.97 -37.18 -3.49
CA ALA A 563 -3.38 -38.39 -2.93
C ALA A 563 -3.12 -39.49 -3.99
N ASN A 564 -3.34 -39.20 -5.28
CA ASN A 564 -3.26 -40.17 -6.37
C ASN A 564 -4.12 -41.43 -6.10
N LYS A 565 -5.31 -41.21 -5.56
CA LYS A 565 -6.32 -42.23 -5.27
C LYS A 565 -7.46 -42.12 -6.28
N PRO A 566 -8.20 -43.22 -6.54
CA PRO A 566 -9.39 -43.17 -7.37
C PRO A 566 -10.39 -42.13 -6.84
N TYR A 567 -10.79 -41.22 -7.72
CA TYR A 567 -11.68 -40.11 -7.41
C TYR A 567 -12.80 -40.02 -8.46
N GLN A 568 -13.82 -39.20 -8.20
CA GLN A 568 -14.90 -38.94 -9.14
C GLN A 568 -15.16 -37.45 -9.29
N VAL A 569 -15.46 -37.00 -10.51
CA VAL A 569 -15.98 -35.65 -10.74
C VAL A 569 -17.45 -35.63 -10.34
N LYS A 570 -17.74 -35.10 -9.14
CA LYS A 570 -19.10 -35.04 -8.59
C LYS A 570 -19.91 -33.84 -9.09
N TYR A 571 -19.22 -32.79 -9.53
CA TYR A 571 -19.83 -31.56 -10.01
C TYR A 571 -18.99 -30.98 -11.15
N PHE A 572 -19.59 -30.87 -12.32
CA PHE A 572 -19.07 -30.13 -13.46
C PHE A 572 -20.28 -29.75 -14.35
N PRO A 573 -20.62 -28.47 -14.50
CA PRO A 573 -21.78 -28.05 -15.28
C PRO A 573 -21.51 -28.27 -16.77
N THR A 574 -22.49 -28.82 -17.49
CA THR A 574 -22.42 -28.97 -18.95
C THR A 574 -22.84 -27.69 -19.69
N GLU A 575 -23.57 -26.80 -19.00
CA GLU A 575 -24.03 -25.51 -19.50
C GLU A 575 -23.98 -24.48 -18.36
N TYR A 576 -23.57 -23.24 -18.63
CA TYR A 576 -23.46 -22.16 -17.63
C TYR A 576 -24.72 -21.29 -17.59
N LYS A 577 -25.85 -21.87 -17.17
CA LYS A 577 -27.17 -21.22 -17.26
C LYS A 577 -27.53 -20.43 -16.01
N THR A 578 -27.18 -20.96 -14.84
CA THR A 578 -27.53 -20.33 -13.56
C THR A 578 -26.61 -19.17 -13.23
N LEU A 579 -27.07 -18.24 -12.39
CA LEU A 579 -26.21 -17.14 -11.93
C LEU A 579 -24.98 -17.68 -11.17
N PHE A 580 -25.15 -18.73 -10.37
CA PHE A 580 -24.05 -19.40 -9.68
C PHE A 580 -22.98 -19.90 -10.66
N GLU A 581 -23.36 -20.71 -11.66
CA GLU A 581 -22.45 -21.23 -12.68
C GLU A 581 -21.76 -20.11 -13.48
N LYS A 582 -22.50 -19.06 -13.81
CA LYS A 582 -21.97 -17.87 -14.51
C LYS A 582 -20.92 -17.14 -13.69
N ILE A 583 -21.13 -16.97 -12.38
CA ILE A 583 -20.13 -16.36 -11.49
C ILE A 583 -18.89 -17.26 -11.40
N VAL A 584 -19.06 -18.58 -11.26
CA VAL A 584 -17.94 -19.54 -11.26
C VAL A 584 -17.16 -19.47 -12.57
N HIS A 585 -17.85 -19.40 -13.72
CA HIS A 585 -17.22 -19.23 -15.02
C HIS A 585 -16.42 -17.92 -15.11
N SER A 586 -16.96 -16.82 -14.57
CA SER A 586 -16.26 -15.53 -14.52
C SER A 586 -15.00 -15.56 -13.63
N GLU A 587 -15.00 -16.33 -12.54
CA GLU A 587 -13.79 -16.56 -11.73
C GLU A 587 -12.72 -17.29 -12.53
N HIS A 588 -13.11 -18.31 -13.30
CA HIS A 588 -12.17 -19.06 -14.13
C HIS A 588 -11.52 -18.15 -15.19
N ASN A 589 -12.32 -17.31 -15.85
CA ASN A 589 -11.82 -16.31 -16.80
C ASN A 589 -10.85 -15.30 -16.13
N ARG A 590 -11.16 -14.86 -14.91
CA ARG A 590 -10.28 -14.02 -14.08
C ARG A 590 -8.97 -14.74 -13.74
N TRP A 591 -9.03 -16.03 -13.43
CA TRP A 591 -7.85 -16.84 -13.17
C TRP A 591 -6.98 -16.98 -14.42
N ASN A 592 -7.57 -17.24 -15.59
CA ASN A 592 -6.88 -17.29 -16.87
C ASN A 592 -6.21 -15.95 -17.22
N ALA A 593 -6.95 -14.84 -17.08
CA ALA A 593 -6.43 -13.51 -17.38
C ALA A 593 -5.18 -13.18 -16.56
N LEU A 594 -5.19 -13.45 -15.26
CA LEU A 594 -4.02 -13.28 -14.41
C LEU A 594 -2.81 -14.05 -14.95
N HIS A 595 -3.00 -15.32 -15.31
CA HIS A 595 -1.92 -16.18 -15.80
C HIS A 595 -1.38 -15.68 -17.14
N TYR A 596 -2.24 -15.33 -18.09
CA TYR A 596 -1.83 -14.74 -19.37
C TYR A 596 -1.03 -13.44 -19.19
N LEU A 597 -1.53 -12.50 -18.38
CA LEU A 597 -0.85 -11.24 -18.08
C LEU A 597 0.52 -11.44 -17.39
N ASN A 598 0.72 -12.58 -16.73
CA ASN A 598 1.99 -12.96 -16.09
C ASN A 598 2.88 -13.87 -16.96
N GLY A 599 2.52 -14.06 -18.23
CA GLY A 599 3.33 -14.78 -19.22
C GLY A 599 3.20 -16.30 -19.14
N TRP A 600 2.14 -16.82 -18.52
CA TRP A 600 1.87 -18.25 -18.51
C TRP A 600 1.27 -18.71 -19.83
N VAL A 601 1.52 -19.99 -20.17
CA VAL A 601 0.99 -20.63 -21.37
C VAL A 601 0.36 -21.98 -21.04
N TYR A 602 -0.59 -22.37 -21.88
CA TYR A 602 -1.17 -23.70 -21.84
C TYR A 602 -0.15 -24.75 -22.26
N GLU A 603 -0.08 -25.84 -21.51
CA GLU A 603 0.58 -27.09 -21.92
C GLU A 603 -0.16 -28.27 -21.28
N GLU A 604 -0.44 -29.30 -22.07
CA GLU A 604 -1.05 -30.53 -21.56
C GLU A 604 0.00 -31.38 -20.82
N PHE A 605 -0.29 -31.73 -19.56
CA PHE A 605 0.51 -32.66 -18.78
C PHE A 605 -0.31 -33.27 -17.64
N ASP A 606 0.20 -34.38 -17.08
CA ASP A 606 -0.37 -35.04 -15.90
C ASP A 606 -0.25 -34.12 -14.66
N GLY A 607 -1.36 -33.52 -14.27
CA GLY A 607 -1.44 -32.59 -13.14
C GLY A 607 -1.31 -33.25 -11.77
N GLN A 608 -1.48 -34.57 -11.68
CA GLN A 608 -1.32 -35.36 -10.44
C GLN A 608 0.16 -35.64 -10.16
N ASN A 609 1.00 -35.67 -11.19
CA ASN A 609 2.44 -35.80 -11.03
C ASN A 609 3.03 -34.50 -10.44
N TYR A 610 3.25 -34.51 -9.12
CA TYR A 610 3.76 -33.37 -8.37
C TYR A 610 5.08 -32.84 -8.94
N ASP A 611 6.05 -33.70 -9.26
CA ASP A 611 7.36 -33.28 -9.75
C ASP A 611 7.25 -32.63 -11.14
N LEU A 612 6.44 -33.20 -12.02
CA LEU A 612 6.16 -32.65 -13.34
C LEU A 612 5.46 -31.29 -13.23
N LYS A 613 4.42 -31.19 -12.39
CA LYS A 613 3.71 -29.93 -12.12
C LYS A 613 4.65 -28.84 -11.62
N GLN A 614 5.58 -29.19 -10.72
CA GLN A 614 6.55 -28.22 -10.22
C GLN A 614 7.56 -27.79 -11.27
N LYS A 615 7.96 -28.69 -12.18
CA LYS A 615 8.79 -28.36 -13.34
C LYS A 615 8.06 -27.42 -14.29
N MET A 616 6.80 -27.71 -14.63
CA MET A 616 5.99 -26.88 -15.53
C MET A 616 5.73 -25.48 -14.93
N LYS A 617 5.44 -25.39 -13.63
CA LYS A 617 5.31 -24.10 -12.94
C LYS A 617 6.56 -23.22 -13.04
N LYS A 618 7.78 -23.79 -13.05
CA LYS A 618 9.03 -23.02 -13.17
C LYS A 618 9.17 -22.34 -14.54
N ILE A 619 8.65 -22.97 -15.59
CA ILE A 619 8.64 -22.41 -16.95
C ILE A 619 7.32 -21.69 -17.28
N LYS A 620 6.43 -21.49 -16.29
CA LYS A 620 5.12 -20.86 -16.40
C LYS A 620 4.15 -21.58 -17.36
N HIS A 621 4.15 -22.90 -17.33
CA HIS A 621 3.20 -23.71 -18.10
C HIS A 621 2.12 -24.28 -17.16
N HIS A 622 0.85 -24.29 -17.61
CA HIS A 622 -0.28 -24.81 -16.83
C HIS A 622 -1.30 -25.56 -17.71
N ASN A 623 -1.77 -26.72 -17.23
CA ASN A 623 -2.68 -27.60 -17.97
C ASN A 623 -4.17 -27.19 -17.90
N CYS A 624 -4.52 -26.29 -16.98
CA CYS A 624 -5.87 -25.74 -16.85
C CYS A 624 -6.03 -24.33 -17.47
N LEU A 625 -5.05 -23.84 -18.24
CA LEU A 625 -5.12 -22.53 -18.89
C LEU A 625 -5.94 -22.59 -20.19
N LEU A 626 -7.22 -22.93 -20.06
CA LEU A 626 -8.20 -23.15 -21.12
C LEU A 626 -9.54 -22.54 -20.70
N THR A 627 -10.51 -22.38 -21.61
CA THR A 627 -11.88 -22.08 -21.17
C THR A 627 -12.50 -23.30 -20.51
N LEU A 628 -13.52 -23.12 -19.66
CA LEU A 628 -14.11 -24.26 -18.98
C LEU A 628 -14.82 -25.21 -19.95
N GLU A 629 -15.31 -24.74 -21.10
CA GLU A 629 -15.86 -25.59 -22.16
C GLU A 629 -14.82 -26.54 -22.77
N GLU A 630 -13.54 -26.21 -22.66
CA GLU A 630 -12.43 -26.99 -23.19
C GLU A 630 -11.92 -28.04 -22.18
N PHE A 631 -12.51 -28.15 -20.98
CA PHE A 631 -12.12 -29.15 -19.97
C PHE A 631 -12.67 -30.54 -20.35
N GLN A 632 -11.86 -31.30 -21.08
CA GLN A 632 -12.23 -32.63 -21.60
C GLN A 632 -11.87 -33.80 -20.67
N THR A 633 -11.09 -33.58 -19.62
CA THR A 633 -10.55 -34.66 -18.77
C THR A 633 -11.05 -34.56 -17.32
N PRO A 634 -11.23 -35.68 -16.61
CA PRO A 634 -11.56 -35.65 -15.18
C PRO A 634 -10.58 -34.82 -14.34
N ASP A 635 -9.29 -34.85 -14.69
CA ASP A 635 -8.21 -34.12 -14.03
C ASP A 635 -8.37 -32.60 -14.14
N THR A 636 -8.86 -32.10 -15.27
CA THR A 636 -9.14 -30.66 -15.44
C THR A 636 -10.48 -30.32 -14.82
N GLN A 637 -11.51 -31.13 -15.05
CA GLN A 637 -12.87 -30.92 -14.54
C GLN A 637 -12.95 -30.83 -13.01
N ILE A 638 -12.19 -31.65 -12.28
CA ILE A 638 -12.20 -31.60 -10.82
C ILE A 638 -11.67 -30.27 -10.26
N THR A 639 -10.84 -29.54 -11.01
CA THR A 639 -10.26 -28.27 -10.55
C THR A 639 -11.27 -27.13 -10.49
N LEU A 640 -12.42 -27.24 -11.19
CA LEU A 640 -13.52 -26.27 -11.12
C LEU A 640 -13.99 -26.02 -9.68
N ILE A 641 -13.82 -27.00 -8.80
CA ILE A 641 -14.18 -26.88 -7.39
C ILE A 641 -13.44 -25.71 -6.70
N TYR A 642 -12.23 -25.36 -7.14
CA TYR A 642 -11.54 -24.17 -6.64
C TYR A 642 -12.27 -22.88 -7.00
N ASP A 643 -12.78 -22.78 -8.23
CA ASP A 643 -13.55 -21.62 -8.69
C ASP A 643 -14.88 -21.52 -7.94
N VAL A 644 -15.50 -22.65 -7.60
CA VAL A 644 -16.68 -22.71 -6.73
C VAL A 644 -16.39 -22.20 -5.32
N TYR A 645 -15.27 -22.61 -4.71
CA TYR A 645 -14.89 -22.16 -3.37
C TYR A 645 -14.56 -20.69 -3.29
N SER A 646 -14.06 -20.13 -4.39
CA SER A 646 -13.84 -18.69 -4.49
C SER A 646 -15.10 -17.86 -4.23
N LEU A 647 -16.28 -18.44 -4.47
CA LEU A 647 -17.59 -17.84 -4.26
C LEU A 647 -18.18 -18.25 -2.90
N LEU A 648 -18.16 -19.54 -2.57
CA LEU A 648 -18.84 -20.07 -1.38
C LEU A 648 -18.22 -19.65 -0.04
N TYR A 649 -16.92 -19.31 -0.01
CA TYR A 649 -16.24 -18.85 1.19
C TYR A 649 -16.29 -17.33 1.40
N ILE A 650 -16.89 -16.55 0.48
CA ILE A 650 -17.03 -15.10 0.63
C ILE A 650 -17.60 -14.71 2.01
N PRO A 651 -18.69 -15.32 2.53
CA PRO A 651 -19.19 -15.02 3.87
C PRO A 651 -18.16 -15.24 4.98
N ASN A 652 -17.34 -16.29 4.90
CA ASN A 652 -16.34 -16.64 5.92
C ASN A 652 -15.18 -15.66 5.88
N TYR A 653 -14.67 -15.37 4.68
CA TYR A 653 -13.58 -14.42 4.51
C TYR A 653 -13.96 -13.04 5.03
N LEU A 654 -15.11 -12.51 4.62
CA LEU A 654 -15.60 -11.21 5.08
C LEU A 654 -15.84 -11.18 6.59
N THR A 655 -16.40 -12.24 7.15
CA THR A 655 -16.63 -12.33 8.60
C THR A 655 -15.31 -12.30 9.39
N ASN A 656 -14.30 -13.06 8.97
CA ASN A 656 -13.00 -13.12 9.65
C ASN A 656 -12.30 -11.75 9.71
N ILE A 657 -12.55 -10.86 8.73
CA ILE A 657 -11.98 -9.51 8.70
C ILE A 657 -12.97 -8.41 9.13
N GLY A 658 -14.11 -8.79 9.71
CA GLY A 658 -15.07 -7.84 10.31
C GLY A 658 -15.93 -7.07 9.29
N PHE A 659 -16.33 -7.71 8.19
CA PHE A 659 -17.24 -7.13 7.20
C PHE A 659 -18.61 -7.81 7.23
N GLU A 660 -19.64 -6.99 7.09
CA GLU A 660 -21.02 -7.40 6.90
C GLU A 660 -21.39 -7.37 5.41
N ILE A 661 -22.14 -8.37 4.95
CA ILE A 661 -22.78 -8.40 3.64
C ILE A 661 -24.15 -7.75 3.74
N VAL A 662 -24.41 -6.77 2.88
CA VAL A 662 -25.69 -6.04 2.81
C VAL A 662 -26.19 -5.97 1.37
N GLU A 663 -27.49 -5.72 1.21
CA GLU A 663 -28.10 -5.48 -0.10
C GLU A 663 -27.55 -4.19 -0.72
N ASN A 664 -27.27 -4.24 -2.02
CA ASN A 664 -26.80 -3.09 -2.79
C ASN A 664 -28.02 -2.34 -3.35
N ASN A 665 -28.65 -1.53 -2.51
CA ASN A 665 -29.78 -0.67 -2.86
C ASN A 665 -29.39 0.44 -3.83
#